data_AF-A0A959D0L3-F1
#
_entry.id   AF-A0A959D0L3-F1
#
_cell.length_a   1.000
_cell.length_b   1.000
_cell.length_c   1.000
_cell.angle_alpha   90.00
_cell.angle_beta   90.00
_cell.angle_gamma   90.00
#
_symmetry.space_group_name_H-M   'P 1'
#
loop_
_entity.id
_entity.type
_entity.pdbx_description
1 polymer ?
#
loop_
_entity_poly.entity_id
_entity_poly.type
_entity_poly.pdbx_seq_one_letter_code
_entity_poly.pdbx_strand_id
1 'polypeptide(L)'
;MQDALTILKEDPRFAGLLSYDELRKQGLEYIAEFSGKIWTDHNTHDPGITILELLCYALTDLGYRTRLNIEEIVAPGSKTEEEDNFFTPEEILTVNPLTITDYRKMLVDIAGVRNAWVVPATKQEVPLYTGCDIDSLSFSPQGTGGLDCELVTVEEISREVVLNGLYNVYLDIDPVIASSGEACAQEGAEITGILREVKARLHQHRNLCEDFLEINVLKDEEIGVCSEIELQPNANPDEVLGRIYDAIERFISPRITFFSLQQMLEQGRSIEEIFEGRPYTPYYRNFQAQSGQRRFSHGFVDVEQLEKQELPTTLFASDLYRIIMDVEGVRAIKSLYLNNFLAGNAQTVGEEWILHLTRNHRPIFAPARSVFNFYKGVLRLPVGNKKQVDERFQRRLSDFQKSKYPPQDLDLAIPYGMHREDMENYYSIQNEFPLVYRIGKGHMPESASVERKVQALQLKGYLAFFDQLLANYLSQLANIRKLFSRRQPGDSLMATYFSQGLDSMPDAGRIFRYFKAATDADANSETLAEATEIFTHPTERDLAIQQLSSEFRNASTQQQEQRTVIAENTGRYRFSILGSGSREVLSSRRSYPTEREARLAAQAVFFLGLFEDSYQLANWPGQQAYAFSIIDNPPNYENYLSSIGEQRQQYYQRRSQMLDHLLARFGEQFTEYVLLMYALNQEQLDQQKIIKDKSNFLSNYPAISRNRGKGFDYSLSDKIWDTDENISGVEQRVAALMGLDNWERRHLNNFEVILGEQEKRYCILDHRGAVVLEFCASCADVDLDLLPQLLCKKDNYARLDCTLEGMYGLQLTDGQGNLLAVFNRTFGTPEERDAYLACVQQYFCEPSSWFIRITTIKGRYGFQLVEDGGKVLLESEAQYDDKPAAFAAAKVLGQAARRRNDGQLYFFNSPNSEKNGFGIKVSQTNKLTGNEAVVARFPDVFSSKEQRDNRRNALKQFTNALLPASAGIHLRLISTEEGYYFMLLADDDETVYFKSACSYPTEEEACAAWVTFVPLARQSDNYRELTGNYEGGPYSFGIAGTEDTEVLAIHPSGYTSTSVRAQKQQQVMAYLQGKELAFAIEQT
;
A
#
# COMPACT_ATOMS: atom_id res chain seq x y z
N MET A 1 18.27 -41.67 20.56
CA MET A 1 17.73 -40.61 21.43
C MET A 1 18.92 -39.83 21.95
N GLN A 2 19.26 -38.71 21.31
CA GLN A 2 20.08 -37.70 21.97
C GLN A 2 19.18 -37.08 23.04
N ASP A 3 19.66 -37.05 24.29
CA ASP A 3 18.94 -36.42 25.40
C ASP A 3 18.50 -35.02 24.97
N ALA A 4 17.22 -34.72 25.13
CA ALA A 4 16.70 -33.39 24.85
C ALA A 4 17.49 -32.40 25.72
N LEU A 5 18.25 -31.51 25.06
CA LEU A 5 18.91 -30.36 25.68
C LEU A 5 17.84 -29.53 26.39
N THR A 6 17.62 -29.81 27.66
CA THR A 6 16.71 -29.07 28.52
C THR A 6 17.50 -27.95 29.15
N ILE A 7 17.07 -26.71 28.96
CA ILE A 7 17.63 -25.55 29.65
C ILE A 7 17.25 -25.71 31.13
N LEU A 8 18.23 -26.07 31.96
CA LEU A 8 18.06 -26.13 33.41
C LEU A 8 17.79 -24.71 33.91
N LYS A 9 16.55 -24.45 34.35
CA LYS A 9 16.11 -23.14 34.86
C LYS A 9 16.89 -22.72 36.11
N GLU A 10 17.41 -23.68 36.86
CA GLU A 10 18.32 -23.49 38.00
C GLU A 10 19.56 -24.36 37.80
N ASP A 11 20.49 -23.89 36.99
CA ASP A 11 21.77 -24.58 36.79
C ASP A 11 22.76 -24.17 37.89
N PRO A 12 23.21 -25.12 38.75
CA PRO A 12 24.10 -24.84 39.87
C PRO A 12 25.49 -24.33 39.44
N ARG A 13 25.84 -24.39 38.15
CA ARG A 13 27.04 -23.75 37.60
C ARG A 13 26.96 -22.22 37.64
N PHE A 14 25.77 -21.64 37.72
CA PHE A 14 25.55 -20.20 37.90
C PHE A 14 25.38 -19.81 39.39
N ALA A 15 26.07 -20.54 40.29
CA ALA A 15 26.07 -20.34 41.75
C ALA A 15 26.21 -18.86 42.16
N GLY A 16 25.69 -18.53 43.37
CA GLY A 16 25.30 -17.22 43.92
C GLY A 16 26.14 -15.95 43.66
N LEU A 17 25.68 -14.81 44.21
CA LEU A 17 26.27 -13.47 43.97
C LEU A 17 27.81 -13.54 43.98
N LEU A 18 28.46 -13.01 42.95
CA LEU A 18 29.92 -12.98 42.88
C LEU A 18 30.42 -12.19 44.08
N SER A 19 30.91 -12.90 45.10
CA SER A 19 31.44 -12.28 46.30
C SER A 19 32.78 -11.64 45.96
N TYR A 20 33.00 -10.42 46.43
CA TYR A 20 34.29 -9.75 46.36
C TYR A 20 35.42 -10.64 46.86
N ASP A 21 35.21 -11.33 48.00
CA ASP A 21 36.23 -12.18 48.61
C ASP A 21 36.61 -13.37 47.72
N GLU A 22 35.62 -13.94 47.04
CA GLU A 22 35.83 -15.08 46.14
C GLU A 22 36.53 -14.64 44.85
N LEU A 23 36.11 -13.52 44.25
CA LEU A 23 36.78 -12.92 43.11
C LEU A 23 38.24 -12.58 43.41
N ARG A 24 38.50 -11.97 44.57
CA ARG A 24 39.84 -11.61 45.03
C ARG A 24 40.70 -12.85 45.24
N LYS A 25 40.14 -13.90 45.86
CA LYS A 25 40.83 -15.18 46.07
C LYS A 25 41.22 -15.81 44.74
N GLN A 26 40.30 -15.91 43.78
CA GLN A 26 40.59 -16.44 42.44
C GLN A 26 41.61 -15.59 41.69
N GLY A 27 41.51 -14.27 41.80
CA GLY A 27 42.49 -13.34 41.20
C GLY A 27 43.91 -13.56 41.75
N LEU A 28 44.05 -13.76 43.06
CA LEU A 28 45.33 -14.10 43.68
C LEU A 28 45.86 -15.47 43.25
N GLU A 29 44.99 -16.45 43.11
CA GLU A 29 45.35 -17.78 42.58
C GLU A 29 45.90 -17.67 41.16
N TYR A 30 45.24 -16.89 40.29
CA TYR A 30 45.74 -16.61 38.93
C TYR A 30 47.09 -15.89 38.92
N ILE A 31 47.28 -14.86 39.75
CA ILE A 31 48.58 -14.15 39.84
C ILE A 31 49.68 -15.12 40.28
N ALA A 32 49.42 -15.95 41.29
CA ALA A 32 50.37 -16.93 41.81
C ALA A 32 50.72 -17.99 40.74
N GLU A 33 49.74 -18.47 39.97
CA GLU A 33 49.94 -19.44 38.90
C GLU A 33 50.77 -18.87 37.74
N PHE A 34 50.38 -17.70 37.22
CA PHE A 34 51.01 -17.11 36.03
C PHE A 34 52.33 -16.41 36.33
N SER A 35 52.46 -15.77 37.49
CA SER A 35 53.56 -14.84 37.79
C SER A 35 54.26 -15.06 39.12
N GLY A 36 53.90 -16.09 39.91
CA GLY A 36 54.44 -16.34 41.25
C GLY A 36 55.96 -16.55 41.35
N LYS A 37 56.66 -16.70 40.23
CA LYS A 37 58.14 -16.74 40.17
C LYS A 37 58.79 -15.36 40.02
N ILE A 38 58.03 -14.37 39.55
CA ILE A 38 58.50 -13.00 39.24
C ILE A 38 57.90 -12.02 40.25
N TRP A 39 56.58 -12.08 40.44
CA TRP A 39 55.85 -11.32 41.44
C TRP A 39 55.59 -12.24 42.64
N THR A 40 56.29 -11.99 43.73
CA THR A 40 56.28 -12.87 44.92
C THR A 40 55.62 -12.21 46.13
N ASP A 41 55.36 -10.91 46.07
CA ASP A 41 54.71 -10.15 47.13
C ASP A 41 53.24 -9.89 46.77
N HIS A 42 52.33 -10.60 47.44
CA HIS A 42 50.89 -10.47 47.24
C HIS A 42 50.17 -9.78 48.40
N ASN A 43 50.89 -8.93 49.15
CA ASN A 43 50.33 -8.19 50.27
C ASN A 43 49.59 -6.92 49.83
N THR A 44 48.76 -6.38 50.71
CA THR A 44 47.88 -5.21 50.45
C THR A 44 48.63 -3.90 50.16
N HIS A 45 49.92 -3.82 50.49
CA HIS A 45 50.73 -2.63 50.22
C HIS A 45 51.26 -2.58 48.77
N ASP A 46 51.19 -3.70 48.05
CA ASP A 46 51.61 -3.78 46.67
C ASP A 46 50.57 -3.08 45.75
N PRO A 47 50.99 -2.13 44.89
CA PRO A 47 50.09 -1.45 43.98
C PRO A 47 49.33 -2.36 43.01
N GLY A 48 49.92 -3.47 42.57
CA GLY A 48 49.27 -4.46 41.72
C GLY A 48 48.13 -5.17 42.43
N ILE A 49 48.28 -5.46 43.73
CA ILE A 49 47.20 -6.03 44.54
C ILE A 49 46.09 -5.00 44.75
N THR A 50 46.43 -3.72 44.92
CA THR A 50 45.42 -2.64 44.97
C THR A 50 44.60 -2.56 43.67
N ILE A 51 45.26 -2.70 42.51
CA ILE A 51 44.58 -2.75 41.20
C ILE A 51 43.64 -3.96 41.13
N LEU A 52 44.12 -5.15 41.52
CA LEU A 52 43.29 -6.35 41.55
C LEU A 52 42.04 -6.17 42.42
N GLU A 53 42.21 -5.62 43.62
CA GLU A 53 41.11 -5.39 44.56
C GLU A 53 40.04 -4.47 43.97
N LEU A 54 40.45 -3.38 43.30
CA LEU A 54 39.49 -2.48 42.64
C LEU A 54 38.80 -3.12 41.44
N LEU A 55 39.50 -3.95 40.66
CA LEU A 55 38.90 -4.72 39.57
C LEU A 55 37.89 -5.74 40.11
N CYS A 56 38.21 -6.43 41.21
CA CYS A 56 37.28 -7.35 41.87
C CYS A 56 36.03 -6.61 42.34
N TYR A 57 36.17 -5.42 42.92
CA TYR A 57 35.03 -4.59 43.30
C TYR A 57 34.17 -4.20 42.08
N ALA A 58 34.77 -3.73 40.99
CA ALA A 58 34.02 -3.37 39.78
C ALA A 58 33.27 -4.58 39.17
N LEU A 59 33.86 -5.78 39.20
CA LEU A 59 33.22 -7.01 38.75
C LEU A 59 32.01 -7.41 39.61
N THR A 60 31.93 -7.00 40.88
CA THR A 60 30.74 -7.23 41.70
C THR A 60 29.52 -6.46 41.19
N ASP A 61 29.71 -5.25 40.66
CA ASP A 61 28.63 -4.47 40.01
C ASP A 61 28.14 -5.15 38.73
N LEU A 62 29.06 -5.58 37.87
CA LEU A 62 28.71 -6.36 36.67
C LEU A 62 27.97 -7.66 37.03
N GLY A 63 28.44 -8.37 38.06
CA GLY A 63 27.80 -9.58 38.58
C GLY A 63 26.42 -9.35 39.21
N TYR A 64 26.16 -8.14 39.72
CA TYR A 64 24.86 -7.71 40.20
C TYR A 64 23.90 -7.41 39.03
N ARG A 65 24.32 -6.60 38.05
CA ARG A 65 23.46 -6.20 36.92
C ARG A 65 23.08 -7.35 35.99
N THR A 66 23.99 -8.31 35.79
CA THR A 66 23.71 -9.53 35.00
C THR A 66 22.69 -10.48 35.64
N ARG A 67 22.32 -10.25 36.91
CA ARG A 67 21.32 -11.02 37.67
C ARG A 67 19.99 -10.32 37.83
N LEU A 68 19.83 -9.13 37.25
CA LEU A 68 18.52 -8.49 37.19
C LEU A 68 17.52 -9.45 36.51
N ASN A 69 16.26 -9.33 36.90
CA ASN A 69 15.19 -10.09 36.29
C ASN A 69 15.20 -9.87 34.78
N ILE A 70 15.04 -10.94 33.99
CA ILE A 70 15.11 -10.83 32.53
C ILE A 70 14.09 -9.82 32.03
N GLU A 71 12.92 -9.76 32.67
CA GLU A 71 11.83 -8.82 32.44
C GLU A 71 12.26 -7.35 32.53
N GLU A 72 13.26 -7.02 33.36
CA GLU A 72 13.85 -5.68 33.47
C GLU A 72 14.94 -5.45 32.42
N ILE A 73 15.77 -6.47 32.15
CA ILE A 73 16.87 -6.39 31.18
C ILE A 73 16.35 -6.16 29.76
N VAL A 74 15.24 -6.81 29.39
CA VAL A 74 14.65 -6.69 28.04
C VAL A 74 13.51 -5.67 27.97
N ALA A 75 13.21 -4.96 29.07
CA ALA A 75 12.14 -3.96 29.09
C ALA A 75 12.44 -2.82 28.10
N PRO A 76 11.46 -2.40 27.28
CA PRO A 76 11.63 -1.27 26.36
C PRO A 76 11.85 0.04 27.14
N GLY A 77 12.61 0.95 26.56
CA GLY A 77 12.93 2.25 27.17
C GLY A 77 11.74 3.20 27.22
N SER A 78 10.75 3.01 26.34
CA SER A 78 9.49 3.75 26.33
C SER A 78 8.30 2.82 26.08
N LYS A 79 7.14 3.18 26.62
CA LYS A 79 5.86 2.52 26.29
C LYS A 79 5.45 2.68 24.83
N THR A 80 6.04 3.63 24.10
CA THR A 80 5.80 3.88 22.67
C THR A 80 6.78 3.15 21.76
N GLU A 81 7.81 2.51 22.33
CA GLU A 81 8.74 1.70 21.55
C GLU A 81 7.98 0.48 20.99
N GLU A 82 8.14 0.21 19.70
CA GLU A 82 7.48 -0.93 19.08
C GLU A 82 8.06 -2.25 19.60
N GLU A 83 7.19 -3.24 19.76
CA GLU A 83 7.60 -4.56 20.21
C GLU A 83 8.19 -5.39 19.06
N ASP A 84 9.47 -5.72 19.17
CA ASP A 84 10.22 -6.45 18.14
C ASP A 84 11.00 -7.67 18.67
N ASN A 85 10.90 -8.04 19.95
CA ASN A 85 11.57 -9.20 20.55
C ASN A 85 10.64 -10.40 20.71
N PHE A 86 9.41 -10.16 21.17
CA PHE A 86 8.45 -11.20 21.52
C PHE A 86 7.14 -11.03 20.73
N PHE A 87 6.37 -12.11 20.68
CA PHE A 87 4.99 -12.11 20.18
C PHE A 87 4.04 -12.39 21.35
N THR A 88 2.85 -11.84 21.32
CA THR A 88 1.78 -12.25 22.24
C THR A 88 1.16 -13.59 21.80
N PRO A 89 0.46 -14.31 22.70
CA PRO A 89 -0.29 -15.50 22.32
C PRO A 89 -1.29 -15.24 21.17
N GLU A 90 -2.02 -14.13 21.19
CA GLU A 90 -2.94 -13.78 20.10
C GLU A 90 -2.21 -13.61 18.76
N GLU A 91 -1.01 -13.02 18.76
CA GLU A 91 -0.21 -12.86 17.55
C GLU A 91 0.28 -14.20 17.01
N ILE A 92 0.76 -15.12 17.84
CA ILE A 92 1.48 -16.30 17.36
C ILE A 92 0.65 -17.60 17.33
N LEU A 93 -0.36 -17.76 18.18
CA LEU A 93 -1.13 -19.00 18.31
C LEU A 93 -2.43 -19.01 17.51
N THR A 94 -2.94 -17.84 17.09
CA THR A 94 -4.13 -17.80 16.23
C THR A 94 -3.83 -18.27 14.82
N VAL A 95 -4.70 -19.13 14.27
CA VAL A 95 -4.55 -19.77 12.96
C VAL A 95 -5.71 -19.38 12.03
N ASN A 96 -5.51 -19.43 10.71
CA ASN A 96 -6.64 -19.34 9.79
C ASN A 96 -7.57 -20.55 10.04
N PRO A 97 -8.92 -20.37 10.06
CA PRO A 97 -9.85 -21.48 10.23
C PRO A 97 -9.59 -22.59 9.22
N LEU A 98 -9.28 -23.80 9.71
CA LEU A 98 -8.96 -24.95 8.88
C LEU A 98 -10.00 -26.05 9.02
N THR A 99 -10.48 -26.28 10.24
CA THR A 99 -11.50 -27.30 10.51
C THR A 99 -12.91 -26.73 10.44
N ILE A 100 -13.91 -27.61 10.31
CA ILE A 100 -15.32 -27.25 10.44
C ILE A 100 -15.57 -26.54 11.77
N THR A 101 -14.98 -27.02 12.86
CA THR A 101 -15.11 -26.43 14.20
C THR A 101 -14.54 -25.00 14.24
N ASP A 102 -13.44 -24.74 13.54
CA ASP A 102 -12.84 -23.39 13.46
C ASP A 102 -13.72 -22.41 12.70
N TYR A 103 -14.30 -22.84 11.58
CA TYR A 103 -15.28 -22.04 10.86
C TYR A 103 -16.50 -21.77 11.73
N ARG A 104 -16.97 -22.75 12.51
CA ARG A 104 -18.07 -22.54 13.46
C ARG A 104 -17.68 -21.49 14.51
N LYS A 105 -16.52 -21.61 15.17
CA LYS A 105 -16.00 -20.60 16.13
C LYS A 105 -16.00 -19.19 15.52
N MET A 106 -15.52 -19.06 14.29
CA MET A 106 -15.51 -17.78 13.56
C MET A 106 -16.93 -17.23 13.31
N LEU A 107 -17.82 -18.06 12.78
CA LEU A 107 -19.16 -17.63 12.37
C LEU A 107 -20.03 -17.28 13.57
N VAL A 108 -19.94 -18.04 14.66
CA VAL A 108 -20.71 -17.77 15.89
C VAL A 108 -20.20 -16.53 16.62
N ASP A 109 -19.01 -16.01 16.33
CA ASP A 109 -18.56 -14.71 16.84
C ASP A 109 -19.23 -13.53 16.11
N ILE A 110 -19.88 -13.73 14.96
CA ILE A 110 -20.55 -12.66 14.22
C ILE A 110 -21.79 -12.19 14.98
N ALA A 111 -21.92 -10.87 15.19
CA ALA A 111 -23.10 -10.30 15.85
C ALA A 111 -24.40 -10.68 15.10
N GLY A 112 -25.41 -11.14 15.84
CA GLY A 112 -26.68 -11.61 15.28
C GLY A 112 -26.70 -13.08 14.83
N VAL A 113 -25.55 -13.76 14.69
CA VAL A 113 -25.50 -15.21 14.45
C VAL A 113 -25.54 -15.96 15.78
N ARG A 114 -26.64 -16.62 16.12
CA ARG A 114 -26.76 -17.38 17.37
C ARG A 114 -25.98 -18.70 17.33
N ASN A 115 -26.06 -19.41 16.21
CA ASN A 115 -25.28 -20.61 15.93
C ASN A 115 -25.01 -20.73 14.42
N ALA A 116 -24.03 -21.55 14.04
CA ALA A 116 -23.71 -21.84 12.66
C ALA A 116 -23.18 -23.28 12.52
N TRP A 117 -23.49 -23.91 11.40
CA TRP A 117 -22.98 -25.23 11.03
C TRP A 117 -22.39 -25.16 9.63
N VAL A 118 -21.23 -25.80 9.46
CA VAL A 118 -20.59 -25.99 8.17
C VAL A 118 -20.56 -27.48 7.90
N VAL A 119 -21.12 -27.91 6.78
CA VAL A 119 -21.30 -29.32 6.44
C VAL A 119 -20.77 -29.57 5.03
N PRO A 120 -19.96 -30.62 4.78
CA PRO A 120 -19.53 -30.97 3.44
C PRO A 120 -20.72 -31.11 2.48
N ALA A 121 -20.64 -30.45 1.34
CA ALA A 121 -21.66 -30.55 0.30
C ALA A 121 -21.53 -31.91 -0.40
N THR A 122 -22.67 -32.57 -0.61
CA THR A 122 -22.72 -33.87 -1.31
C THR A 122 -22.83 -33.72 -2.83
N LYS A 123 -23.02 -32.49 -3.31
CA LYS A 123 -23.21 -32.13 -4.72
C LYS A 123 -22.63 -30.74 -4.96
N GLN A 124 -22.14 -30.50 -6.17
CA GLN A 124 -21.73 -29.20 -6.67
C GLN A 124 -22.87 -28.49 -7.42
N GLU A 125 -22.70 -27.19 -7.74
CA GLU A 125 -23.70 -26.39 -8.47
C GLU A 125 -24.00 -26.95 -9.86
N VAL A 126 -22.94 -27.35 -10.58
CA VAL A 126 -23.03 -27.88 -11.95
C VAL A 126 -22.59 -29.34 -11.94
N PRO A 127 -23.44 -30.30 -12.32
CA PRO A 127 -23.07 -31.71 -12.36
C PRO A 127 -21.95 -31.94 -13.37
N LEU A 128 -20.96 -32.75 -12.98
CA LEU A 128 -19.79 -33.07 -13.80
C LEU A 128 -19.78 -34.57 -14.10
N TYR A 129 -19.40 -34.93 -15.31
CA TYR A 129 -19.31 -36.31 -15.81
C TYR A 129 -17.98 -36.49 -16.56
N THR A 130 -17.47 -37.71 -16.66
CA THR A 130 -16.30 -38.00 -17.50
C THR A 130 -16.69 -37.97 -18.97
N GLY A 131 -15.94 -37.28 -19.82
CA GLY A 131 -16.12 -37.31 -21.27
C GLY A 131 -15.57 -38.58 -21.91
N CYS A 132 -15.86 -38.79 -23.19
CA CYS A 132 -15.40 -39.98 -23.92
C CYS A 132 -13.92 -39.97 -24.29
N ASP A 133 -13.26 -38.81 -24.27
CA ASP A 133 -11.81 -38.71 -24.37
C ASP A 133 -11.20 -38.83 -22.96
N ILE A 134 -10.12 -39.61 -22.82
CA ILE A 134 -9.50 -40.05 -21.55
C ILE A 134 -9.10 -38.89 -20.60
N ASP A 135 -9.13 -37.63 -21.02
CA ASP A 135 -8.76 -36.46 -20.21
C ASP A 135 -9.79 -35.32 -20.28
N SER A 136 -11.09 -35.63 -20.45
CA SER A 136 -12.15 -34.61 -20.60
C SER A 136 -13.26 -34.70 -19.53
N LEU A 137 -13.81 -33.54 -19.15
CA LEU A 137 -15.00 -33.41 -18.30
C LEU A 137 -16.19 -32.87 -19.12
N SER A 138 -17.40 -33.34 -18.82
CA SER A 138 -18.67 -32.96 -19.44
C SER A 138 -19.67 -32.44 -18.40
N PHE A 139 -20.54 -31.51 -18.79
CA PHE A 139 -21.63 -31.00 -17.95
C PHE A 139 -22.94 -31.78 -18.10
N SER A 140 -22.97 -32.77 -18.99
CA SER A 140 -24.12 -33.64 -19.19
C SER A 140 -23.69 -35.10 -19.27
N PRO A 141 -24.56 -36.03 -18.81
CA PRO A 141 -24.35 -37.45 -19.05
C PRO A 141 -24.53 -37.66 -20.55
N GLN A 142 -23.48 -38.07 -21.25
CA GLN A 142 -23.57 -38.31 -22.69
C GLN A 142 -24.48 -39.52 -22.94
N GLY A 143 -25.68 -39.26 -23.44
CA GLY A 143 -26.56 -40.30 -23.97
C GLY A 143 -25.98 -40.86 -25.27
N THR A 144 -26.24 -42.14 -25.53
CA THR A 144 -25.81 -42.94 -26.70
C THR A 144 -26.27 -42.36 -28.05
N GLY A 145 -25.74 -41.21 -28.42
CA GLY A 145 -26.08 -40.44 -29.62
C GLY A 145 -24.86 -40.17 -30.49
N GLY A 146 -24.13 -41.23 -30.87
CA GLY A 146 -23.23 -41.20 -32.03
C GLY A 146 -21.73 -40.99 -31.79
N LEU A 147 -21.22 -41.08 -30.55
CA LEU A 147 -19.78 -41.14 -30.29
C LEU A 147 -19.38 -42.58 -29.93
N ASP A 148 -18.50 -43.17 -30.74
CA ASP A 148 -17.84 -44.45 -30.48
C ASP A 148 -16.81 -44.26 -29.34
N CYS A 149 -17.27 -44.38 -28.10
CA CYS A 149 -16.39 -44.34 -26.92
C CYS A 149 -15.73 -45.73 -26.76
N GLU A 150 -14.71 -46.02 -27.57
CA GLU A 150 -14.06 -47.35 -27.64
C GLU A 150 -13.28 -47.74 -26.35
N LEU A 151 -13.05 -46.79 -25.44
CA LEU A 151 -12.07 -46.94 -24.33
C LEU A 151 -12.66 -46.83 -22.91
N VAL A 152 -13.95 -46.47 -22.74
CA VAL A 152 -14.57 -46.24 -21.41
C VAL A 152 -15.98 -46.86 -21.38
N THR A 153 -16.36 -47.53 -20.28
CA THR A 153 -17.67 -48.18 -20.20
C THR A 153 -18.82 -47.17 -20.02
N VAL A 154 -20.01 -47.49 -20.53
CA VAL A 154 -21.21 -46.62 -20.42
C VAL A 154 -21.58 -46.31 -18.96
N GLU A 155 -21.29 -47.23 -18.04
CA GLU A 155 -21.49 -47.04 -16.59
C GLU A 155 -20.51 -46.03 -15.99
N GLU A 156 -19.29 -45.92 -16.52
CA GLU A 156 -18.29 -44.93 -16.08
C GLU A 156 -18.62 -43.53 -16.60
N ILE A 157 -19.04 -43.40 -17.87
CA ILE A 157 -19.40 -42.12 -18.51
C ILE A 157 -20.67 -41.49 -17.90
N SER A 158 -21.56 -42.32 -17.36
CA SER A 158 -22.80 -41.87 -16.72
C SER A 158 -22.66 -41.57 -15.22
N ARG A 159 -21.50 -41.86 -14.62
CA ARG A 159 -21.26 -41.60 -13.20
C ARG A 159 -20.91 -40.13 -12.98
N GLU A 160 -21.66 -39.49 -12.09
CA GLU A 160 -21.39 -38.11 -11.66
C GLU A 160 -20.06 -38.06 -10.88
N VAL A 161 -19.17 -37.16 -11.32
CA VAL A 161 -17.93 -36.79 -10.62
C VAL A 161 -18.30 -35.83 -9.50
N VAL A 162 -18.03 -36.22 -8.25
CA VAL A 162 -18.31 -35.39 -7.08
C VAL A 162 -17.04 -34.64 -6.68
N LEU A 163 -17.13 -33.32 -6.57
CA LEU A 163 -16.02 -32.49 -6.11
C LEU A 163 -15.90 -32.55 -4.57
N ASN A 164 -14.68 -32.75 -4.09
CA ASN A 164 -14.35 -32.58 -2.67
C ASN A 164 -14.08 -31.10 -2.35
N GLY A 165 -14.19 -30.73 -1.08
CA GLY A 165 -13.84 -29.38 -0.62
C GLY A 165 -14.96 -28.34 -0.77
N LEU A 166 -16.18 -28.76 -1.13
CA LEU A 166 -17.35 -27.88 -1.15
C LEU A 166 -18.13 -28.00 0.16
N TYR A 167 -18.63 -26.89 0.68
CA TYR A 167 -19.36 -26.85 1.95
C TYR A 167 -20.68 -26.07 1.87
N ASN A 168 -21.68 -26.54 2.59
CA ASN A 168 -22.93 -25.82 2.87
C ASN A 168 -22.86 -25.20 4.27
N VAL A 169 -23.27 -23.94 4.38
CA VAL A 169 -23.30 -23.20 5.64
C VAL A 169 -24.74 -23.00 6.06
N TYR A 170 -25.08 -23.40 7.28
CA TYR A 170 -26.40 -23.20 7.88
C TYR A 170 -26.30 -22.20 9.03
N LEU A 171 -27.12 -21.16 8.98
CA LEU A 171 -27.10 -20.06 9.94
C LEU A 171 -28.37 -20.05 10.78
N ASP A 172 -28.18 -19.98 12.08
CA ASP A 172 -29.22 -19.74 13.08
C ASP A 172 -29.10 -18.28 13.56
N ILE A 173 -29.96 -17.40 13.06
CA ILE A 173 -29.91 -15.94 13.31
C ILE A 173 -30.80 -15.56 14.50
N ASP A 174 -30.38 -14.64 15.36
CA ASP A 174 -31.18 -14.24 16.53
C ASP A 174 -32.66 -13.95 16.15
N PRO A 175 -33.64 -14.63 16.79
CA PRO A 175 -35.04 -14.44 16.48
C PRO A 175 -35.52 -13.00 16.69
N VAL A 176 -34.90 -12.20 17.56
CA VAL A 176 -35.25 -10.76 17.70
C VAL A 176 -34.96 -10.00 16.40
N ILE A 177 -33.89 -10.36 15.70
CA ILE A 177 -33.52 -9.81 14.39
C ILE A 177 -34.37 -10.45 13.28
N ALA A 178 -34.78 -11.71 13.44
CA ALA A 178 -35.59 -12.43 12.46
C ALA A 178 -37.11 -12.14 12.54
N SER A 179 -37.63 -11.69 13.69
CA SER A 179 -39.07 -11.56 13.99
C SER A 179 -39.59 -10.12 14.11
N SER A 180 -38.78 -9.10 13.84
CA SER A 180 -39.25 -7.72 13.65
C SER A 180 -39.97 -7.59 12.31
N GLY A 181 -41.12 -8.24 12.20
CA GLY A 181 -42.03 -8.15 11.06
C GLY A 181 -43.16 -7.20 11.40
N GLU A 182 -43.09 -5.95 10.91
CA GLU A 182 -44.19 -5.23 10.27
C GLU A 182 -43.77 -3.78 9.95
N ALA A 183 -43.66 -3.50 8.66
CA ALA A 183 -43.77 -2.21 7.96
C ALA A 183 -42.47 -1.45 7.57
N CYS A 184 -42.17 -1.54 6.28
CA CYS A 184 -41.55 -0.54 5.40
C CYS A 184 -40.02 -0.30 5.52
N ALA A 185 -39.30 -0.86 4.52
CA ALA A 185 -38.09 -0.32 3.87
C ALA A 185 -36.78 -0.16 4.67
N GLN A 186 -36.69 -0.51 5.96
CA GLN A 186 -35.40 -0.56 6.71
C GLN A 186 -34.98 -1.98 7.16
N GLU A 187 -35.89 -2.95 7.17
CA GLU A 187 -35.71 -4.29 7.79
C GLU A 187 -34.79 -5.23 7.00
N GLY A 188 -34.85 -5.19 5.66
CA GLY A 188 -33.98 -6.02 4.81
C GLY A 188 -32.49 -5.68 4.95
N ALA A 189 -32.14 -4.53 5.53
CA ALA A 189 -30.76 -4.07 5.61
C ALA A 189 -29.92 -4.79 6.69
N GLU A 190 -30.54 -5.23 7.81
CA GLU A 190 -29.80 -5.84 8.92
C GLU A 190 -29.44 -7.31 8.67
N ILE A 191 -30.40 -8.15 8.25
CA ILE A 191 -30.10 -9.54 7.87
C ILE A 191 -29.16 -9.58 6.66
N THR A 192 -29.38 -8.71 5.67
CA THR A 192 -28.45 -8.57 4.52
C THR A 192 -27.07 -8.12 4.98
N GLY A 193 -26.98 -7.28 6.02
CA GLY A 193 -25.72 -6.91 6.67
C GLY A 193 -24.99 -8.09 7.31
N ILE A 194 -25.71 -8.93 8.06
CA ILE A 194 -25.17 -10.15 8.67
C ILE A 194 -24.69 -11.12 7.58
N LEU A 195 -25.51 -11.38 6.56
CA LEU A 195 -25.15 -12.27 5.46
C LEU A 195 -23.93 -11.75 4.68
N ARG A 196 -23.82 -10.43 4.51
CA ARG A 196 -22.65 -9.80 3.89
C ARG A 196 -21.39 -10.02 4.74
N GLU A 197 -21.45 -9.83 6.05
CA GLU A 197 -20.30 -10.09 6.94
C GLU A 197 -19.96 -11.59 6.99
N VAL A 198 -20.95 -12.49 7.03
CA VAL A 198 -20.72 -13.94 6.94
C VAL A 198 -20.00 -14.29 5.64
N LYS A 199 -20.53 -13.85 4.50
CA LYS A 199 -19.91 -14.10 3.19
C LYS A 199 -18.49 -13.53 3.13
N ALA A 200 -18.29 -12.30 3.61
CA ALA A 200 -16.97 -11.68 3.65
C ALA A 200 -15.99 -12.48 4.53
N ARG A 201 -16.39 -12.95 5.72
CA ARG A 201 -15.53 -13.75 6.60
C ARG A 201 -15.19 -15.10 6.00
N LEU A 202 -16.16 -15.78 5.38
CA LEU A 202 -15.95 -17.05 4.71
C LEU A 202 -14.93 -16.92 3.57
N HIS A 203 -15.07 -15.94 2.68
CA HIS A 203 -14.11 -15.75 1.59
C HIS A 203 -12.75 -15.22 2.07
N GLN A 204 -12.72 -14.34 3.08
CA GLN A 204 -11.48 -13.83 3.69
C GLN A 204 -10.63 -14.95 4.34
N HIS A 205 -11.27 -16.01 4.80
CA HIS A 205 -10.65 -17.16 5.48
C HIS A 205 -10.76 -18.47 4.70
N ARG A 206 -11.13 -18.42 3.41
CA ARG A 206 -11.29 -19.60 2.55
C ARG A 206 -9.96 -20.34 2.42
N ASN A 207 -9.98 -21.66 2.57
CA ASN A 207 -8.77 -22.46 2.39
C ASN A 207 -8.47 -22.74 0.91
N LEU A 208 -7.24 -23.14 0.62
CA LEU A 208 -6.81 -23.60 -0.69
C LEU A 208 -7.63 -24.83 -1.09
N CYS A 209 -8.13 -24.85 -2.34
CA CYS A 209 -8.97 -25.94 -2.88
C CYS A 209 -10.29 -26.19 -2.14
N GLU A 210 -10.77 -25.25 -1.32
CA GLU A 210 -12.08 -25.33 -0.66
C GLU A 210 -12.98 -24.15 -1.07
N ASP A 211 -14.30 -24.38 -1.06
CA ASP A 211 -15.29 -23.33 -1.33
C ASP A 211 -16.64 -23.55 -0.64
N PHE A 212 -17.44 -22.49 -0.57
CA PHE A 212 -18.76 -22.48 0.06
C PHE A 212 -19.85 -22.38 -1.00
N LEU A 213 -20.66 -23.43 -1.13
CA LEU A 213 -21.69 -23.56 -2.16
C LEU A 213 -22.93 -22.73 -1.81
N GLU A 214 -23.52 -22.98 -0.65
CA GLU A 214 -24.74 -22.30 -0.19
C GLU A 214 -24.59 -21.77 1.23
N ILE A 215 -25.15 -20.58 1.47
CA ILE A 215 -25.33 -20.00 2.80
C ILE A 215 -26.83 -19.94 3.09
N ASN A 216 -27.31 -20.87 3.89
CA ASN A 216 -28.72 -21.11 4.18
C ASN A 216 -29.09 -20.56 5.56
N VAL A 217 -30.00 -19.59 5.61
CA VAL A 217 -30.62 -19.17 6.88
C VAL A 217 -31.72 -20.17 7.24
N LEU A 218 -31.61 -20.77 8.43
CA LEU A 218 -32.61 -21.72 8.92
C LEU A 218 -33.92 -21.00 9.22
N LYS A 219 -35.02 -21.58 8.75
CA LYS A 219 -36.36 -21.06 8.99
C LYS A 219 -36.92 -21.59 10.32
N ASP A 220 -37.82 -20.83 10.92
CA ASP A 220 -38.44 -21.21 12.18
C ASP A 220 -39.45 -22.36 11.99
N GLU A 221 -39.29 -23.41 12.79
CA GLU A 221 -40.26 -24.48 12.99
C GLU A 221 -40.73 -24.47 14.44
N GLU A 222 -41.97 -24.05 14.66
CA GLU A 222 -42.51 -23.85 16.00
C GLU A 222 -42.87 -25.19 16.64
N ILE A 223 -42.30 -25.46 17.81
CA ILE A 223 -42.52 -26.69 18.57
C ILE A 223 -43.46 -26.40 19.74
N GLY A 224 -44.64 -27.01 19.70
CA GLY A 224 -45.61 -27.00 20.79
C GLY A 224 -45.47 -28.25 21.65
N VAL A 225 -45.39 -28.09 22.97
CA VAL A 225 -45.32 -29.19 23.93
C VAL A 225 -46.64 -29.28 24.69
N CYS A 226 -47.27 -30.45 24.68
CA CYS A 226 -48.48 -30.73 25.45
C CYS A 226 -48.16 -31.75 26.53
N SER A 227 -48.32 -31.41 27.80
CA SER A 227 -47.95 -32.31 28.89
C SER A 227 -48.85 -32.18 30.12
N GLU A 228 -49.10 -33.33 30.75
CA GLU A 228 -49.73 -33.43 32.06
C GLU A 228 -48.70 -33.71 33.14
N ILE A 229 -48.59 -32.83 34.13
CA ILE A 229 -47.48 -32.83 35.09
C ILE A 229 -48.03 -32.88 36.52
N GLU A 230 -47.53 -33.81 37.32
CA GLU A 230 -47.76 -33.86 38.76
C GLU A 230 -46.72 -32.99 39.49
N LEU A 231 -47.19 -32.08 40.33
CA LEU A 231 -46.37 -31.15 41.10
C LEU A 231 -46.10 -31.67 42.52
N GLN A 232 -44.98 -31.22 43.09
CA GLN A 232 -44.71 -31.41 44.51
C GLN A 232 -45.71 -30.62 45.38
N PRO A 233 -46.00 -31.06 46.63
CA PRO A 233 -47.06 -30.47 47.47
C PRO A 233 -46.95 -28.95 47.65
N ASN A 234 -45.73 -28.41 47.79
CA ASN A 234 -45.48 -26.99 48.06
C ASN A 234 -45.13 -26.17 46.81
N ALA A 235 -45.12 -26.78 45.61
CA ALA A 235 -44.74 -26.08 44.39
C ALA A 235 -45.83 -25.12 43.89
N ASN A 236 -45.41 -23.94 43.42
CA ASN A 236 -46.26 -22.94 42.77
C ASN A 236 -46.34 -23.22 41.26
N PRO A 237 -47.54 -23.49 40.68
CA PRO A 237 -47.70 -23.77 39.25
C PRO A 237 -47.15 -22.69 38.32
N ASP A 238 -47.26 -21.41 38.68
CA ASP A 238 -46.81 -20.28 37.85
C ASP A 238 -45.27 -20.25 37.75
N GLU A 239 -44.58 -20.48 38.87
CA GLU A 239 -43.11 -20.54 38.92
C GLU A 239 -42.55 -21.78 38.23
N VAL A 240 -43.19 -22.93 38.44
CA VAL A 240 -42.80 -24.19 37.79
C VAL A 240 -42.98 -24.08 36.28
N LEU A 241 -44.08 -23.49 35.79
CA LEU A 241 -44.28 -23.27 34.36
C LEU A 241 -43.17 -22.42 33.74
N GLY A 242 -42.79 -21.32 34.41
CA GLY A 242 -41.68 -20.48 33.94
C GLY A 242 -40.35 -21.24 33.86
N ARG A 243 -40.03 -22.07 34.87
CA ARG A 243 -38.83 -22.92 34.87
C ARG A 243 -38.87 -23.99 33.79
N ILE A 244 -40.06 -24.57 33.50
CA ILE A 244 -40.26 -25.51 32.40
C ILE A 244 -40.01 -24.83 31.06
N TYR A 245 -40.54 -23.62 30.84
CA TYR A 245 -40.26 -22.87 29.61
C TYR A 245 -38.77 -22.64 29.41
N ASP A 246 -38.07 -22.22 30.47
CA ASP A 246 -36.61 -22.02 30.43
C ASP A 246 -35.85 -23.32 30.12
N ALA A 247 -36.26 -24.44 30.72
CA ALA A 247 -35.62 -25.73 30.54
C ALA A 247 -35.82 -26.28 29.12
N ILE A 248 -37.03 -26.18 28.58
CA ILE A 248 -37.35 -26.58 27.21
C ILE A 248 -36.61 -25.70 26.21
N GLU A 249 -36.64 -24.38 26.39
CA GLU A 249 -35.95 -23.43 25.49
C GLU A 249 -34.45 -23.69 25.45
N ARG A 250 -33.80 -23.90 26.60
CA ARG A 250 -32.35 -24.19 26.66
C ARG A 250 -31.98 -25.49 25.96
N PHE A 251 -32.90 -26.44 25.88
CA PHE A 251 -32.68 -27.71 25.19
C PHE A 251 -32.95 -27.62 23.69
N ILE A 252 -34.08 -27.02 23.30
CA ILE A 252 -34.48 -26.90 21.90
C ILE A 252 -33.59 -25.89 21.15
N SER A 253 -33.22 -24.81 21.83
CA SER A 253 -32.44 -23.68 21.29
C SER A 253 -31.30 -23.31 22.23
N PRO A 254 -30.29 -24.18 22.41
CA PRO A 254 -29.15 -23.90 23.27
C PRO A 254 -28.36 -22.71 22.74
N ARG A 255 -27.95 -21.82 23.65
CA ARG A 255 -27.16 -20.63 23.32
C ARG A 255 -25.67 -20.89 23.56
N ILE A 256 -24.83 -20.35 22.67
CA ILE A 256 -23.38 -20.42 22.82
C ILE A 256 -22.94 -19.41 23.88
N THR A 257 -22.11 -19.87 24.81
CA THR A 257 -21.54 -19.04 25.87
C THR A 257 -20.14 -18.62 25.49
N PHE A 258 -19.78 -17.36 25.78
CA PHE A 258 -18.45 -16.83 25.51
C PHE A 258 -17.73 -16.45 26.80
N PHE A 259 -16.43 -16.71 26.83
CA PHE A 259 -15.55 -16.52 27.97
C PHE A 259 -14.41 -15.56 27.64
N SER A 260 -13.90 -14.85 28.66
CA SER A 260 -12.60 -14.19 28.57
C SER A 260 -11.46 -15.21 28.66
N LEU A 261 -10.25 -14.79 28.31
CA LEU A 261 -9.05 -15.63 28.44
C LEU A 261 -8.88 -16.12 29.88
N GLN A 262 -9.01 -15.21 30.86
CA GLN A 262 -8.88 -15.53 32.28
C GLN A 262 -9.91 -16.57 32.74
N GLN A 263 -11.16 -16.47 32.27
CA GLN A 263 -12.20 -17.44 32.61
C GLN A 263 -11.90 -18.83 32.05
N MET A 264 -11.36 -18.93 30.83
CA MET A 264 -10.96 -20.22 30.25
C MET A 264 -9.78 -20.85 31.01
N LEU A 265 -8.81 -20.03 31.43
CA LEU A 265 -7.67 -20.48 32.25
C LEU A 265 -8.14 -20.98 33.63
N GLU A 266 -9.10 -20.30 34.26
CA GLU A 266 -9.72 -20.71 35.53
C GLU A 266 -10.51 -22.03 35.41
N GLN A 267 -11.00 -22.36 34.21
CA GLN A 267 -11.62 -23.65 33.90
C GLN A 267 -10.59 -24.77 33.66
N GLY A 268 -9.29 -24.46 33.74
CA GLY A 268 -8.21 -25.44 33.58
C GLY A 268 -7.83 -25.72 32.12
N ARG A 269 -8.27 -24.91 31.16
CA ARG A 269 -7.86 -25.01 29.76
C ARG A 269 -6.47 -24.41 29.56
N SER A 270 -5.64 -25.03 28.73
CA SER A 270 -4.30 -24.50 28.41
C SER A 270 -4.38 -23.35 27.40
N ILE A 271 -3.32 -22.53 27.32
CA ILE A 271 -3.27 -21.42 26.35
C ILE A 271 -3.36 -21.96 24.92
N GLU A 272 -2.69 -23.07 24.65
CA GLU A 272 -2.70 -23.73 23.34
C GLU A 272 -4.12 -24.17 22.96
N GLU A 273 -4.86 -24.81 23.87
CA GLU A 273 -6.24 -25.25 23.65
C GLU A 273 -7.20 -24.07 23.42
N ILE A 274 -6.98 -22.94 24.12
CA ILE A 274 -7.84 -21.76 24.04
C ILE A 274 -7.71 -21.05 22.69
N PHE A 275 -6.49 -20.93 22.17
CA PHE A 275 -6.22 -20.25 20.89
C PHE A 275 -6.34 -21.17 19.66
N GLU A 276 -6.43 -22.48 19.85
CA GLU A 276 -6.58 -23.44 18.78
C GLU A 276 -7.79 -23.13 17.90
N GLY A 277 -7.55 -22.98 16.59
CA GLY A 277 -8.61 -22.74 15.61
C GLY A 277 -9.27 -21.36 15.71
N ARG A 278 -8.79 -20.47 16.58
CA ARG A 278 -9.31 -19.11 16.69
C ARG A 278 -8.77 -18.27 15.53
N PRO A 279 -9.63 -17.71 14.66
CA PRO A 279 -9.20 -16.77 13.64
C PRO A 279 -8.62 -15.53 14.30
N TYR A 280 -7.49 -15.07 13.78
CA TYR A 280 -6.96 -13.79 14.21
C TYR A 280 -7.91 -12.66 13.85
N THR A 281 -8.30 -11.93 14.88
CA THR A 281 -9.18 -10.77 14.79
C THR A 281 -8.38 -9.59 15.32
N PRO A 282 -7.47 -8.99 14.52
CA PRO A 282 -6.69 -7.87 14.99
C PRO A 282 -7.67 -6.76 15.34
N TYR A 283 -7.73 -6.39 16.61
CA TYR A 283 -8.31 -5.11 16.99
C TYR A 283 -7.46 -4.01 16.34
N TYR A 284 -7.94 -3.45 15.23
CA TYR A 284 -7.61 -2.13 14.66
C TYR A 284 -6.32 -1.49 15.18
N ARG A 285 -5.16 -2.10 14.92
CA ARG A 285 -3.89 -1.49 15.31
C ARG A 285 -3.13 -0.83 14.19
N ASN A 286 -3.62 -0.85 12.93
CA ASN A 286 -3.26 0.11 11.86
C ASN A 286 -3.96 -0.13 10.49
N PHE A 287 -5.08 -0.87 10.42
CA PHE A 287 -5.85 -0.95 9.17
C PHE A 287 -6.92 0.15 9.15
N GLN A 288 -6.79 1.10 8.22
CA GLN A 288 -7.91 1.95 7.82
C GLN A 288 -8.97 1.04 7.19
N ALA A 289 -9.92 0.58 8.01
CA ALA A 289 -11.09 -0.09 7.48
C ALA A 289 -11.84 0.89 6.59
N GLN A 290 -11.87 0.61 5.29
CA GLN A 290 -12.66 1.33 4.29
C GLN A 290 -14.17 1.37 4.63
N SER A 291 -14.63 0.69 5.69
CA SER A 291 -16.03 0.63 6.15
C SER A 291 -16.31 1.15 7.58
N GLY A 292 -15.33 1.67 8.32
CA GLY A 292 -15.58 2.41 9.58
C GLY A 292 -16.21 1.68 10.78
N GLN A 293 -16.58 0.39 10.67
CA GLN A 293 -17.05 -0.39 11.82
C GLN A 293 -15.86 -1.00 12.56
N ARG A 294 -15.71 -0.72 13.86
CA ARG A 294 -14.80 -1.46 14.75
C ARG A 294 -15.37 -2.88 14.95
N ARG A 295 -14.71 -3.90 14.37
CA ARG A 295 -14.92 -5.33 14.65
C ARG A 295 -14.48 -5.61 16.10
N PHE A 296 -15.40 -6.15 16.89
CA PHE A 296 -15.17 -6.64 18.26
C PHE A 296 -15.26 -8.17 18.23
N SER A 297 -14.56 -8.85 19.14
CA SER A 297 -14.75 -10.27 19.41
C SER A 297 -15.57 -10.45 20.68
N HIS A 298 -16.44 -11.45 20.71
CA HIS A 298 -17.26 -11.81 21.86
C HIS A 298 -16.55 -12.77 22.80
N GLY A 299 -15.32 -13.20 22.49
CA GLY A 299 -14.46 -14.01 23.35
C GLY A 299 -14.22 -15.43 22.85
N PHE A 300 -13.89 -16.32 23.77
CA PHE A 300 -13.62 -17.73 23.50
C PHE A 300 -14.87 -18.58 23.71
N VAL A 301 -15.00 -19.63 22.92
CA VAL A 301 -16.08 -20.62 23.04
C VAL A 301 -15.46 -21.94 23.48
N ASP A 302 -16.09 -22.64 24.42
CA ASP A 302 -15.69 -24.00 24.77
C ASP A 302 -15.96 -24.94 23.58
N VAL A 303 -14.89 -25.58 23.10
CA VAL A 303 -14.91 -26.40 21.88
C VAL A 303 -15.81 -27.61 22.05
N GLU A 304 -15.73 -28.29 23.19
CA GLU A 304 -16.53 -29.49 23.46
C GLU A 304 -18.02 -29.16 23.54
N GLN A 305 -18.36 -27.99 24.10
CA GLN A 305 -19.75 -27.52 24.14
C GLN A 305 -20.25 -27.20 22.72
N LEU A 306 -19.44 -26.56 21.89
CA LEU A 306 -19.80 -26.21 20.52
C LEU A 306 -20.02 -27.44 19.65
N GLU A 307 -19.13 -28.44 19.74
CA GLU A 307 -19.21 -29.68 18.97
C GLU A 307 -20.44 -30.53 19.33
N LYS A 308 -20.84 -30.54 20.60
CA LYS A 308 -22.07 -31.23 21.05
C LYS A 308 -23.36 -30.59 20.50
N GLN A 309 -23.31 -29.36 20.01
CA GLN A 309 -24.45 -28.67 19.41
C GLN A 309 -24.52 -28.92 17.90
N GLU A 310 -24.93 -30.11 17.50
CA GLU A 310 -25.19 -30.46 16.11
C GLU A 310 -26.51 -29.86 15.60
N LEU A 311 -26.67 -29.77 14.27
CA LEU A 311 -27.92 -29.31 13.66
C LEU A 311 -29.02 -30.34 13.94
N PRO A 312 -30.07 -29.99 14.72
CA PRO A 312 -31.07 -30.97 15.11
C PRO A 312 -31.89 -31.42 13.90
N THR A 313 -31.97 -32.73 13.70
CA THR A 313 -32.82 -33.36 12.67
C THR A 313 -34.06 -34.03 13.27
N THR A 314 -33.99 -34.35 14.56
CA THR A 314 -35.05 -35.03 15.31
C THR A 314 -35.10 -34.52 16.74
N LEU A 315 -36.30 -34.50 17.33
CA LEU A 315 -36.52 -34.23 18.75
C LEU A 315 -37.16 -35.47 19.39
N PHE A 316 -36.49 -36.01 20.41
CA PHE A 316 -37.00 -37.14 21.16
C PHE A 316 -37.81 -36.66 22.36
N ALA A 317 -39.02 -37.18 22.52
CA ALA A 317 -39.87 -36.90 23.67
C ALA A 317 -39.17 -37.30 24.98
N SER A 318 -38.38 -38.38 24.98
CA SER A 318 -37.63 -38.88 26.13
C SER A 318 -36.64 -37.89 26.72
N ASP A 319 -36.01 -37.05 25.88
CA ASP A 319 -35.11 -36.01 26.38
C ASP A 319 -35.88 -34.92 27.10
N LEU A 320 -37.02 -34.49 26.53
CA LEU A 320 -37.92 -33.52 27.18
C LEU A 320 -38.53 -34.08 28.47
N TYR A 321 -38.82 -35.38 28.55
CA TYR A 321 -39.19 -36.03 29.81
C TYR A 321 -38.11 -35.83 30.88
N ARG A 322 -36.85 -36.13 30.56
CA ARG A 322 -35.72 -35.95 31.50
C ARG A 322 -35.61 -34.48 31.95
N ILE A 323 -35.62 -33.57 30.99
CA ILE A 323 -35.42 -32.13 31.24
C ILE A 323 -36.55 -31.54 32.08
N ILE A 324 -37.81 -31.90 31.81
CA ILE A 324 -38.96 -31.42 32.59
C ILE A 324 -38.98 -32.07 33.98
N MET A 325 -38.59 -33.34 34.11
CA MET A 325 -38.49 -34.03 35.41
C MET A 325 -37.44 -33.40 36.33
N ASP A 326 -36.34 -32.88 35.77
CA ASP A 326 -35.27 -32.22 36.54
C ASP A 326 -35.67 -30.82 37.04
N VAL A 327 -36.80 -30.27 36.58
CA VAL A 327 -37.29 -28.97 37.05
C VAL A 327 -37.77 -29.07 38.50
N GLU A 328 -37.14 -28.29 39.39
CA GLU A 328 -37.55 -28.20 40.78
C GLU A 328 -39.02 -27.81 40.92
N GLY A 329 -39.80 -28.68 41.58
CA GLY A 329 -41.24 -28.56 41.76
C GLY A 329 -42.06 -29.57 40.96
N VAL A 330 -41.47 -30.24 39.97
CA VAL A 330 -42.05 -31.38 39.26
C VAL A 330 -41.86 -32.66 40.08
N ARG A 331 -42.90 -33.50 40.15
CA ARG A 331 -42.88 -34.81 40.82
C ARG A 331 -42.91 -35.96 39.81
N ALA A 332 -43.76 -35.86 38.79
CA ALA A 332 -43.90 -36.85 37.73
C ALA A 332 -44.52 -36.22 36.48
N ILE A 333 -44.28 -36.83 35.32
CA ILE A 333 -44.96 -36.49 34.06
C ILE A 333 -45.92 -37.64 33.73
N LYS A 334 -47.20 -37.35 33.58
CA LYS A 334 -48.25 -38.34 33.27
C LYS A 334 -48.32 -38.63 31.77
N SER A 335 -48.16 -37.61 30.94
CA SER A 335 -48.11 -37.71 29.48
C SER A 335 -47.39 -36.51 28.88
N LEU A 336 -46.81 -36.68 27.69
CA LEU A 336 -46.11 -35.66 26.92
C LEU A 336 -46.26 -35.96 25.43
N TYR A 337 -46.62 -34.93 24.67
CA TYR A 337 -46.80 -34.98 23.22
C TYR A 337 -46.12 -33.77 22.58
N LEU A 338 -45.58 -33.97 21.38
CA LEU A 338 -44.95 -32.95 20.57
C LEU A 338 -45.81 -32.62 19.35
N ASN A 339 -45.86 -31.33 19.03
CA ASN A 339 -46.49 -30.78 17.84
C ASN A 339 -45.49 -29.87 17.15
N ASN A 340 -45.47 -29.85 15.82
CA ASN A 340 -44.70 -28.86 15.07
C ASN A 340 -45.60 -28.07 14.11
N PHE A 341 -45.19 -26.84 13.84
CA PHE A 341 -45.90 -25.95 12.95
C PHE A 341 -44.93 -25.17 12.07
N LEU A 342 -45.30 -25.00 10.80
CA LEU A 342 -44.60 -24.17 9.83
C LEU A 342 -45.51 -23.01 9.43
N ALA A 343 -45.05 -21.78 9.68
CA ALA A 343 -45.81 -20.56 9.37
C ALA A 343 -47.28 -20.61 9.87
N GLY A 344 -47.50 -21.11 11.09
CA GLY A 344 -48.84 -21.24 11.68
C GLY A 344 -49.56 -22.56 11.37
N ASN A 345 -49.14 -23.31 10.36
CA ASN A 345 -49.80 -24.55 9.95
C ASN A 345 -49.20 -25.77 10.63
N ALA A 346 -50.02 -26.54 11.34
CA ALA A 346 -49.58 -27.78 11.98
C ALA A 346 -49.09 -28.78 10.92
N GLN A 347 -47.88 -29.33 11.12
CA GLN A 347 -47.34 -30.39 10.26
C GLN A 347 -47.61 -31.77 10.88
N THR A 348 -47.36 -31.90 12.18
CA THR A 348 -47.67 -33.06 13.01
C THR A 348 -48.37 -32.62 14.28
N VAL A 349 -49.30 -33.45 14.76
CA VAL A 349 -50.07 -33.19 15.98
C VAL A 349 -50.11 -34.48 16.79
N GLY A 350 -49.55 -34.46 17.99
CA GLY A 350 -49.63 -35.55 18.95
C GLY A 350 -48.53 -36.61 18.82
N GLU A 351 -47.33 -36.25 18.38
CA GLU A 351 -46.20 -37.19 18.33
C GLU A 351 -45.76 -37.57 19.74
N GLU A 352 -45.85 -38.86 20.07
CA GLU A 352 -45.59 -39.37 21.43
C GLU A 352 -44.10 -39.61 21.74
N TRP A 353 -43.29 -39.90 20.72
CA TRP A 353 -41.94 -40.44 20.93
C TRP A 353 -40.84 -39.69 20.19
N ILE A 354 -41.03 -39.42 18.90
CA ILE A 354 -40.02 -38.82 18.03
C ILE A 354 -40.70 -37.85 17.08
N LEU A 355 -40.18 -36.63 17.02
CA LEU A 355 -40.59 -35.62 16.06
C LEU A 355 -39.46 -35.40 15.05
N HIS A 356 -39.72 -35.64 13.77
CA HIS A 356 -38.79 -35.34 12.69
C HIS A 356 -38.90 -33.87 12.28
N LEU A 357 -37.77 -33.16 12.26
CA LEU A 357 -37.72 -31.76 11.88
C LEU A 357 -37.64 -31.61 10.36
N THR A 358 -38.18 -30.51 9.86
CA THR A 358 -38.17 -30.18 8.44
C THR A 358 -36.76 -29.76 8.03
N ARG A 359 -36.30 -30.20 6.85
CA ARG A 359 -34.98 -29.82 6.33
C ARG A 359 -34.86 -28.29 6.23
N ASN A 360 -33.67 -27.75 6.55
CA ASN A 360 -33.38 -26.30 6.56
C ASN A 360 -34.25 -25.48 7.54
N HIS A 361 -34.80 -26.12 8.57
CA HIS A 361 -35.51 -25.45 9.65
C HIS A 361 -34.78 -25.65 10.98
N ARG A 362 -35.02 -24.73 11.91
CA ARG A 362 -34.59 -24.84 13.30
C ARG A 362 -35.82 -24.94 14.20
N PRO A 363 -35.76 -25.73 15.27
CA PRO A 363 -36.86 -25.79 16.20
C PRO A 363 -36.84 -24.55 17.13
N ILE A 364 -37.99 -23.90 17.27
CA ILE A 364 -38.19 -22.82 18.24
C ILE A 364 -39.30 -23.22 19.21
N PHE A 365 -39.11 -23.02 20.52
CA PHE A 365 -40.16 -23.35 21.47
C PHE A 365 -41.31 -22.34 21.35
N ALA A 366 -42.55 -22.82 21.23
CA ALA A 366 -43.74 -22.00 21.10
C ALA A 366 -44.65 -22.12 22.34
N PRO A 367 -44.46 -21.29 23.39
CA PRO A 367 -45.31 -21.28 24.58
C PRO A 367 -46.80 -21.09 24.28
N ALA A 368 -47.12 -20.25 23.29
CA ALA A 368 -48.48 -19.95 22.87
C ALA A 368 -49.22 -21.17 22.30
N ARG A 369 -48.48 -22.15 21.74
CA ARG A 369 -49.01 -23.40 21.18
C ARG A 369 -48.76 -24.61 22.07
N SER A 370 -48.29 -24.36 23.30
CA SER A 370 -48.01 -25.38 24.29
C SER A 370 -49.07 -25.41 25.38
N VAL A 371 -49.41 -26.61 25.84
CA VAL A 371 -50.46 -26.86 26.84
C VAL A 371 -49.89 -27.65 28.01
N PHE A 372 -49.79 -27.01 29.16
CA PHE A 372 -49.33 -27.64 30.40
C PHE A 372 -50.46 -27.72 31.42
N ASN A 373 -50.79 -28.95 31.83
CA ASN A 373 -51.81 -29.22 32.84
C ASN A 373 -51.14 -29.71 34.12
N PHE A 374 -51.28 -28.96 35.21
CA PHE A 374 -50.68 -29.31 36.50
C PHE A 374 -51.67 -30.02 37.43
N TYR A 375 -51.17 -31.02 38.16
CA TYR A 375 -51.96 -31.80 39.10
C TYR A 375 -51.27 -31.94 40.46
N LYS A 376 -52.05 -32.00 41.54
CA LYS A 376 -51.63 -32.53 42.85
C LYS A 376 -52.59 -33.66 43.24
N GLY A 377 -52.14 -34.90 43.05
CA GLY A 377 -53.02 -36.07 43.08
C GLY A 377 -54.07 -36.02 41.95
N VAL A 378 -55.35 -35.96 42.32
CA VAL A 378 -56.49 -35.85 41.38
C VAL A 378 -56.91 -34.40 41.08
N LEU A 379 -56.42 -33.43 41.85
CA LEU A 379 -56.81 -32.03 41.70
C LEU A 379 -56.00 -31.38 40.58
N ARG A 380 -56.68 -30.87 39.55
CA ARG A 380 -56.08 -30.02 38.51
C ARG A 380 -55.91 -28.60 39.06
N LEU A 381 -54.70 -28.06 38.95
CA LEU A 381 -54.37 -26.70 39.37
C LEU A 381 -54.32 -25.78 38.14
N PRO A 382 -55.07 -24.67 38.12
CA PRO A 382 -54.91 -23.67 37.09
C PRO A 382 -53.60 -22.90 37.29
N VAL A 383 -53.00 -22.45 36.19
CA VAL A 383 -51.94 -21.44 36.19
C VAL A 383 -52.63 -20.08 36.36
N GLY A 384 -52.33 -19.39 37.44
CA GLY A 384 -53.02 -18.16 37.85
C GLY A 384 -52.70 -16.99 36.93
N ASN A 385 -51.43 -16.83 36.55
CA ASN A 385 -50.95 -15.68 35.77
C ASN A 385 -50.16 -16.08 34.52
N LYS A 386 -50.70 -16.99 33.68
CA LYS A 386 -49.99 -17.47 32.46
C LYS A 386 -49.46 -16.33 31.59
N LYS A 387 -50.24 -15.26 31.39
CA LYS A 387 -49.83 -14.09 30.60
C LYS A 387 -48.55 -13.43 31.14
N GLN A 388 -48.41 -13.29 32.46
CA GLN A 388 -47.20 -12.72 33.06
C GLN A 388 -46.00 -13.66 32.93
N VAL A 389 -46.22 -14.98 32.99
CA VAL A 389 -45.18 -15.98 32.75
C VAL A 389 -44.69 -15.90 31.31
N ASP A 390 -45.60 -15.82 30.34
CA ASP A 390 -45.29 -15.65 28.92
C ASP A 390 -44.52 -14.34 28.67
N GLU A 391 -44.97 -13.21 29.23
CA GLU A 391 -44.29 -11.90 29.12
C GLU A 391 -42.88 -11.93 29.73
N ARG A 392 -42.71 -12.56 30.90
CA ARG A 392 -41.40 -12.70 31.56
C ARG A 392 -40.45 -13.58 30.75
N PHE A 393 -40.96 -14.64 30.12
CA PHE A 393 -40.19 -15.50 29.25
C PHE A 393 -39.73 -14.76 28.00
N GLN A 394 -40.64 -14.06 27.30
CA GLN A 394 -40.32 -13.27 26.11
C GLN A 394 -39.29 -12.17 26.41
N ARG A 395 -39.45 -11.45 27.53
CA ARG A 395 -38.47 -10.44 27.94
C ARG A 395 -37.07 -11.02 28.16
N ARG A 396 -36.97 -12.22 28.73
CA ARG A 396 -35.68 -12.89 28.93
C ARG A 396 -35.05 -13.34 27.61
N LEU A 397 -35.87 -13.72 26.64
CA LEU A 397 -35.38 -14.03 25.30
C LEU A 397 -34.78 -12.78 24.64
N SER A 398 -35.46 -11.63 24.74
CA SER A 398 -35.04 -10.36 24.15
C SER A 398 -33.88 -9.66 24.86
N ASP A 399 -33.74 -9.84 26.17
CA ASP A 399 -32.68 -9.20 26.97
C ASP A 399 -31.30 -9.85 26.76
N PHE A 400 -31.23 -10.96 26.03
CA PHE A 400 -29.98 -11.66 25.79
C PHE A 400 -29.15 -10.97 24.71
N GLN A 401 -27.92 -10.65 25.06
CA GLN A 401 -26.92 -10.13 24.14
C GLN A 401 -25.63 -10.91 24.33
N LYS A 402 -24.88 -11.11 23.25
CA LYS A 402 -23.53 -11.66 23.34
C LYS A 402 -22.65 -10.70 24.14
N SER A 403 -21.88 -11.26 25.07
CA SER A 403 -20.91 -10.52 25.85
C SER A 403 -19.82 -9.98 24.94
N LYS A 404 -19.39 -8.73 25.16
CA LYS A 404 -18.27 -8.12 24.43
C LYS A 404 -17.10 -8.02 25.39
N TYR A 405 -15.95 -8.59 25.00
CA TYR A 405 -14.73 -8.48 25.79
C TYR A 405 -13.78 -7.45 25.18
N PRO A 406 -13.14 -6.60 25.99
CA PRO A 406 -12.07 -5.73 25.53
C PRO A 406 -10.84 -6.57 25.11
N PRO A 407 -9.97 -6.04 24.23
CA PRO A 407 -8.80 -6.77 23.72
C PRO A 407 -7.89 -7.33 24.82
N GLN A 408 -7.71 -6.57 25.90
CA GLN A 408 -6.89 -6.95 27.05
C GLN A 408 -7.39 -8.20 27.80
N ASP A 409 -8.67 -8.55 27.64
CA ASP A 409 -9.26 -9.74 28.26
C ASP A 409 -9.18 -10.96 27.32
N LEU A 410 -8.64 -10.77 26.10
CA LEU A 410 -8.54 -11.77 25.04
C LEU A 410 -7.09 -12.15 24.68
N ASP A 411 -6.11 -11.52 25.31
CA ASP A 411 -4.69 -11.75 25.07
C ASP A 411 -3.87 -11.58 26.35
N LEU A 412 -2.63 -12.11 26.35
CA LEU A 412 -1.67 -11.87 27.44
C LEU A 412 -0.65 -10.81 27.03
N ALA A 413 -0.53 -9.79 27.87
CA ALA A 413 0.54 -8.82 27.74
C ALA A 413 1.90 -9.48 28.04
N ILE A 414 2.94 -9.06 27.33
CA ILE A 414 4.32 -9.43 27.65
C ILE A 414 4.65 -8.87 29.05
N PRO A 415 5.13 -9.71 29.98
CA PRO A 415 5.33 -9.32 31.38
C PRO A 415 6.62 -8.50 31.55
N TYR A 416 6.64 -7.26 31.04
CA TYR A 416 7.78 -6.38 31.23
C TYR A 416 7.94 -5.91 32.68
N GLY A 417 9.20 -5.87 33.12
CA GLY A 417 9.61 -5.24 34.37
C GLY A 417 9.81 -3.73 34.20
N MET A 418 10.46 -3.11 35.17
CA MET A 418 10.86 -1.70 35.06
C MET A 418 12.11 -1.58 34.19
N HIS A 419 12.08 -0.72 33.18
CA HIS A 419 13.27 -0.39 32.40
C HIS A 419 14.32 0.30 33.28
N ARG A 420 15.58 -0.10 33.09
CA ARG A 420 16.73 0.37 33.87
C ARG A 420 17.64 1.23 33.00
N GLU A 421 17.39 2.55 33.03
CA GLU A 421 18.20 3.55 32.31
C GLU A 421 19.66 3.55 32.77
N ASP A 422 19.92 3.09 34.00
CA ASP A 422 21.25 3.03 34.60
C ASP A 422 22.09 1.81 34.15
N MET A 423 21.54 0.89 33.35
CA MET A 423 22.25 -0.33 32.95
C MET A 423 23.57 -0.05 32.23
N GLU A 424 23.60 0.95 31.35
CA GLU A 424 24.79 1.30 30.59
C GLU A 424 25.77 2.17 31.41
N ASN A 425 25.32 2.85 32.46
CA ASN A 425 26.14 3.80 33.21
C ASN A 425 27.42 3.16 33.80
N TYR A 426 28.58 3.67 33.38
CA TYR A 426 29.89 3.26 33.86
C TYR A 426 30.61 4.36 34.66
N TYR A 427 31.09 4.01 35.86
CA TYR A 427 31.94 4.87 36.69
C TYR A 427 33.37 4.33 36.74
N SER A 428 34.34 5.14 36.29
CA SER A 428 35.72 4.69 36.14
C SER A 428 36.36 4.30 37.48
N ILE A 429 37.02 3.13 37.47
CA ILE A 429 37.77 2.61 38.63
C ILE A 429 38.90 3.55 39.06
N GLN A 430 39.39 4.41 38.16
CA GLN A 430 40.45 5.39 38.45
C GLN A 430 40.03 6.41 39.52
N ASN A 431 38.73 6.63 39.69
CA ASN A 431 38.20 7.50 40.74
C ASN A 431 38.21 6.83 42.12
N GLU A 432 38.22 5.50 42.18
CA GLU A 432 38.19 4.70 43.43
C GLU A 432 39.59 4.47 44.01
N PHE A 433 40.66 4.83 43.29
CA PHE A 433 42.03 4.67 43.80
C PHE A 433 42.31 5.57 45.01
N PRO A 434 43.10 5.10 45.98
CA PRO A 434 43.54 5.93 47.10
C PRO A 434 44.19 7.23 46.64
N LEU A 435 43.95 8.32 47.37
CA LEU A 435 44.39 9.69 47.00
C LEU A 435 45.90 9.79 46.72
N VAL A 436 46.72 8.93 47.34
CA VAL A 436 48.18 8.89 47.13
C VAL A 436 48.59 8.65 45.67
N TYR A 437 47.78 7.93 44.90
CA TYR A 437 48.02 7.67 43.48
C TYR A 437 47.77 8.93 42.62
N ARG A 438 46.91 9.85 43.08
CA ARG A 438 46.56 11.12 42.41
C ARG A 438 46.05 10.97 40.98
N ILE A 439 45.30 9.90 40.71
CA ILE A 439 44.73 9.64 39.38
C ILE A 439 43.23 9.96 39.28
N GLY A 440 42.49 9.97 40.39
CA GLY A 440 41.07 10.35 40.41
C GLY A 440 40.81 11.80 40.00
N LYS A 441 39.55 12.11 39.68
CA LYS A 441 39.11 13.45 39.24
C LYS A 441 39.46 14.52 40.29
N GLY A 442 40.20 15.56 39.87
CA GLY A 442 40.61 16.65 40.76
C GLY A 442 41.71 16.31 41.79
N HIS A 443 42.26 15.08 41.78
CA HIS A 443 43.30 14.67 42.75
C HIS A 443 44.71 15.20 42.42
N MET A 444 44.94 15.78 41.24
CA MET A 444 46.24 16.31 40.82
C MET A 444 46.32 17.84 40.99
N PRO A 445 47.15 18.35 41.91
CA PRO A 445 47.33 19.80 42.08
C PRO A 445 48.00 20.44 40.86
N GLU A 446 47.61 21.67 40.52
CA GLU A 446 48.25 22.44 39.43
C GLU A 446 49.74 22.70 39.69
N SER A 447 50.11 22.84 40.96
CA SER A 447 51.49 23.04 41.43
C SER A 447 52.37 21.78 41.36
N ALA A 448 51.83 20.60 41.01
CA ALA A 448 52.60 19.38 40.89
C ALA A 448 53.64 19.45 39.75
N SER A 449 54.79 18.80 39.93
CA SER A 449 55.84 18.73 38.91
C SER A 449 55.33 18.09 37.61
N VAL A 450 55.92 18.49 36.49
CA VAL A 450 55.60 17.92 35.16
C VAL A 450 55.82 16.40 35.17
N GLU A 451 56.92 15.93 35.78
CA GLU A 451 57.20 14.51 35.93
C GLU A 451 56.07 13.77 36.65
N ARG A 452 55.55 14.31 37.77
CA ARG A 452 54.47 13.65 38.51
C ARG A 452 53.17 13.62 37.71
N LYS A 453 52.87 14.69 36.95
CA LYS A 453 51.71 14.74 36.04
C LYS A 453 51.83 13.68 34.94
N VAL A 454 53.02 13.49 34.38
CA VAL A 454 53.28 12.48 33.35
C VAL A 454 53.18 11.05 33.92
N GLN A 455 53.74 10.78 35.10
CA GLN A 455 53.59 9.48 35.78
C GLN A 455 52.13 9.13 36.06
N ALA A 456 51.33 10.12 36.50
CA ALA A 456 49.90 9.93 36.70
C ALA A 456 49.20 9.59 35.39
N LEU A 457 49.48 10.32 34.30
CA LEU A 457 48.93 10.04 32.96
C LEU A 457 49.32 8.65 32.46
N GLN A 458 50.55 8.18 32.73
CA GLN A 458 50.99 6.85 32.35
C GLN A 458 50.18 5.75 33.07
N LEU A 459 49.96 5.88 34.38
CA LEU A 459 49.13 4.94 35.14
C LEU A 459 47.66 4.97 34.68
N LYS A 460 47.11 6.17 34.45
CA LYS A 460 45.76 6.32 33.89
C LYS A 460 45.62 5.64 32.53
N GLY A 461 46.62 5.80 31.66
CA GLY A 461 46.66 5.13 30.36
C GLY A 461 46.70 3.60 30.48
N TYR A 462 47.44 3.07 31.46
CA TYR A 462 47.43 1.63 31.75
C TYR A 462 46.06 1.13 32.24
N LEU A 463 45.41 1.88 33.13
CA LEU A 463 44.12 1.52 33.71
C LEU A 463 42.95 1.66 32.71
N ALA A 464 43.08 2.55 31.74
CA ALA A 464 42.06 2.82 30.72
C ALA A 464 41.65 1.56 29.94
N PHE A 465 42.54 0.59 29.76
CA PHE A 465 42.23 -0.71 29.16
C PHE A 465 41.15 -1.47 29.94
N PHE A 466 41.30 -1.54 31.27
CA PHE A 466 40.33 -2.23 32.13
C PHE A 466 39.02 -1.44 32.21
N ASP A 467 39.10 -0.11 32.28
CA ASP A 467 37.92 0.74 32.24
C ASP A 467 37.07 0.48 30.98
N GLN A 468 37.70 0.47 29.80
CA GLN A 468 36.99 0.27 28.55
C GLN A 468 36.34 -1.12 28.46
N LEU A 469 37.02 -2.15 28.96
CA LEU A 469 36.49 -3.51 28.97
C LEU A 469 35.25 -3.63 29.86
N LEU A 470 35.27 -3.04 31.06
CA LEU A 470 34.11 -3.01 31.96
C LEU A 470 32.96 -2.19 31.39
N ALA A 471 33.24 -1.01 30.84
CA ALA A 471 32.25 -0.17 30.18
C ALA A 471 31.59 -0.91 28.99
N ASN A 472 32.37 -1.60 28.16
CA ASN A 472 31.83 -2.37 27.04
C ASN A 472 30.93 -3.53 27.49
N TYR A 473 31.25 -4.21 28.61
CA TYR A 473 30.35 -5.24 29.15
C TYR A 473 28.99 -4.68 29.58
N LEU A 474 28.98 -3.49 30.19
CA LEU A 474 27.73 -2.81 30.56
C LEU A 474 26.94 -2.36 29.33
N SER A 475 27.62 -1.85 28.30
CA SER A 475 26.99 -1.49 27.03
C SER A 475 26.41 -2.73 26.33
N GLN A 476 27.13 -3.85 26.33
CA GLN A 476 26.63 -5.12 25.79
C GLN A 476 25.38 -5.61 26.54
N LEU A 477 25.36 -5.50 27.87
CA LEU A 477 24.21 -5.86 28.70
C LEU A 477 23.00 -4.97 28.41
N ALA A 478 23.19 -3.65 28.34
CA ALA A 478 22.14 -2.69 28.05
C ALA A 478 21.50 -2.88 26.66
N ASN A 479 22.26 -3.42 25.70
CA ASN A 479 21.81 -3.62 24.33
C ASN A 479 21.36 -5.07 24.00
N ILE A 480 21.12 -5.93 25.01
CA ILE A 480 20.59 -7.30 24.81
C ILE A 480 19.27 -7.28 24.03
N ARG A 481 18.37 -6.33 24.33
CA ARG A 481 17.09 -6.18 23.60
C ARG A 481 17.33 -6.02 22.10
N LYS A 482 18.25 -5.12 21.70
CA LYS A 482 18.62 -4.90 20.29
C LYS A 482 19.25 -6.14 19.65
N LEU A 483 20.04 -6.89 20.42
CA LEU A 483 20.71 -8.11 19.94
C LEU A 483 19.71 -9.19 19.49
N PHE A 484 18.63 -9.35 20.25
CA PHE A 484 17.56 -10.32 19.98
C PHE A 484 16.33 -9.72 19.28
N SER A 485 16.45 -8.50 18.75
CA SER A 485 15.41 -7.92 17.91
C SER A 485 15.18 -8.80 16.67
N ARG A 486 13.90 -8.98 16.29
CA ARG A 486 13.48 -9.67 15.07
C ARG A 486 13.72 -8.84 13.81
N ARG A 487 13.76 -7.51 13.93
CA ARG A 487 13.92 -6.57 12.82
C ARG A 487 15.39 -6.22 12.62
N GLN A 488 15.74 -5.77 11.41
CA GLN A 488 16.97 -5.00 11.28
C GLN A 488 16.71 -3.60 11.84
N PRO A 489 17.63 -3.03 12.64
CA PRO A 489 17.66 -1.60 12.86
C PRO A 489 17.66 -0.91 11.48
N GLY A 490 17.00 0.24 11.34
CA GLY A 490 17.05 1.06 10.11
C GLY A 490 18.48 1.60 9.85
N ASP A 491 18.63 2.83 9.36
CA ASP A 491 19.95 3.50 9.15
C ASP A 491 20.87 3.61 10.41
N SER A 492 20.52 2.94 11.51
CA SER A 492 21.34 2.76 12.71
C SER A 492 22.47 1.74 12.52
N LEU A 493 23.56 1.93 13.25
CA LEU A 493 24.76 1.09 13.24
C LEU A 493 24.44 -0.42 13.32
N MET A 494 24.79 -1.14 12.26
CA MET A 494 24.82 -2.61 12.22
C MET A 494 25.90 -3.15 13.16
N ALA A 495 25.53 -3.47 14.40
CA ALA A 495 26.44 -3.97 15.42
C ALA A 495 25.84 -5.13 16.23
N THR A 496 26.69 -6.09 16.59
CA THR A 496 26.41 -7.12 17.61
C THR A 496 27.32 -7.02 18.83
N TYR A 497 28.40 -6.23 18.73
CA TYR A 497 29.19 -5.77 19.86
C TYR A 497 28.90 -4.30 20.13
N PHE A 498 28.52 -4.00 21.38
CA PHE A 498 28.22 -2.64 21.80
C PHE A 498 29.33 -2.11 22.71
N SER A 499 29.67 -0.83 22.51
CA SER A 499 30.71 -0.14 23.24
C SER A 499 30.26 1.28 23.55
N GLN A 500 30.74 1.83 24.67
CA GLN A 500 30.42 3.18 25.12
C GLN A 500 31.69 3.98 25.42
N GLY A 501 31.56 5.31 25.48
CA GLY A 501 32.64 6.20 25.88
C GLY A 501 33.01 6.08 27.37
N LEU A 502 34.19 6.61 27.72
CA LEU A 502 34.67 6.67 29.10
C LEU A 502 34.51 8.08 29.70
N ASP A 503 33.29 8.59 29.72
CA ASP A 503 33.00 9.96 30.16
C ASP A 503 33.37 10.24 31.62
N SER A 504 33.31 9.22 32.48
CA SER A 504 33.67 9.31 33.89
C SER A 504 35.19 9.21 34.15
N MET A 505 35.99 8.88 33.13
CA MET A 505 37.44 8.71 33.25
C MET A 505 38.16 10.07 33.37
N PRO A 506 38.97 10.29 34.43
CA PRO A 506 39.73 11.52 34.59
C PRO A 506 40.80 11.70 33.50
N ASP A 507 40.85 12.89 32.88
CA ASP A 507 41.82 13.22 31.82
C ASP A 507 41.71 12.33 30.56
N ALA A 508 40.55 11.71 30.29
CA ALA A 508 40.34 10.86 29.11
C ALA A 508 40.72 11.56 27.79
N GLY A 509 40.39 12.84 27.62
CA GLY A 509 40.78 13.66 26.46
C GLY A 509 42.29 13.89 26.27
N ARG A 510 43.12 13.56 27.28
CA ARG A 510 44.59 13.61 27.18
C ARG A 510 45.20 12.26 26.86
N ILE A 511 44.45 11.18 26.99
CA ILE A 511 44.91 9.80 26.82
C ILE A 511 44.40 9.24 25.50
N PHE A 512 43.10 9.41 25.23
CA PHE A 512 42.48 8.93 24.01
C PHE A 512 42.53 9.99 22.92
N ARG A 513 42.99 9.55 21.75
CA ARG A 513 42.83 10.31 20.51
C ARG A 513 41.34 10.33 20.17
N TYR A 514 40.82 11.48 19.74
CA TYR A 514 39.43 11.66 19.29
C TYR A 514 38.35 11.62 20.39
N PHE A 515 38.75 11.73 21.65
CA PHE A 515 37.83 11.92 22.77
C PHE A 515 37.39 13.39 22.85
N LYS A 516 36.14 13.68 22.48
CA LYS A 516 35.62 15.07 22.47
C LYS A 516 35.51 15.63 23.90
N ALA A 517 36.06 16.82 24.11
CA ALA A 517 35.53 17.77 25.09
C ALA A 517 34.42 18.57 24.39
N ALA A 518 33.22 18.60 24.96
CA ALA A 518 31.97 19.04 24.34
C ALA A 518 31.85 20.55 24.01
N THR A 519 32.94 21.30 23.76
CA THR A 519 32.87 22.78 23.70
C THR A 519 33.36 23.47 22.44
N ASP A 520 34.05 22.82 21.51
CA ASP A 520 34.56 23.53 20.30
C ASP A 520 34.08 22.86 19.01
N ALA A 521 32.82 23.10 18.65
CA ALA A 521 32.26 22.74 17.34
C ALA A 521 32.70 23.71 16.21
N ASP A 522 33.44 24.77 16.52
CA ASP A 522 33.82 25.84 15.58
C ASP A 522 35.34 25.96 15.34
N ALA A 523 36.15 24.97 15.74
CA ALA A 523 37.56 24.95 15.37
C ALA A 523 37.69 24.49 13.91
N ASN A 524 37.95 25.44 12.99
CA ASN A 524 38.33 25.23 11.58
C ASN A 524 38.94 23.83 11.33
N SER A 525 38.14 22.88 10.83
CA SER A 525 38.61 21.53 10.52
C SER A 525 39.67 21.59 9.42
N GLU A 526 40.93 21.36 9.77
CA GLU A 526 42.06 21.51 8.85
C GLU A 526 42.11 20.38 7.81
N THR A 527 42.37 20.72 6.55
CA THR A 527 42.58 19.73 5.47
C THR A 527 43.90 18.98 5.65
N LEU A 528 43.83 17.66 5.81
CA LEU A 528 44.99 16.78 5.99
C LEU A 528 45.54 16.25 4.65
N ALA A 529 44.65 15.83 3.75
CA ALA A 529 45.00 15.31 2.44
C ALA A 529 43.95 15.66 1.38
N GLU A 530 44.36 15.82 0.13
CA GLU A 530 43.51 16.17 -1.01
C GLU A 530 43.60 15.10 -2.08
N ALA A 531 42.49 14.83 -2.76
CA ALA A 531 42.45 13.93 -3.91
C ALA A 531 43.38 14.46 -5.01
N THR A 532 44.21 13.59 -5.56
CA THR A 532 45.10 13.93 -6.69
C THR A 532 44.36 13.98 -8.03
N GLU A 533 43.20 13.34 -8.11
CA GLU A 533 42.35 13.27 -9.30
C GLU A 533 41.19 14.27 -9.21
N ILE A 534 40.89 14.91 -10.34
CA ILE A 534 39.74 15.81 -10.50
C ILE A 534 38.74 15.08 -11.41
N PHE A 535 37.54 14.87 -10.91
CA PHE A 535 36.46 14.17 -11.60
C PHE A 535 35.64 15.14 -12.44
N THR A 536 35.07 14.65 -13.56
CA THR A 536 34.24 15.45 -14.47
C THR A 536 32.77 15.46 -14.06
N HIS A 537 32.35 14.53 -13.20
CA HIS A 537 30.98 14.40 -12.70
C HIS A 537 30.94 14.10 -11.17
N PRO A 538 29.96 14.63 -10.42
CA PRO A 538 29.86 14.39 -8.97
C PRO A 538 29.65 12.92 -8.60
N THR A 539 28.93 12.13 -9.40
CA THR A 539 28.72 10.70 -9.14
C THR A 539 30.02 9.89 -9.21
N GLU A 540 30.95 10.25 -10.08
CA GLU A 540 32.27 9.60 -10.17
C GLU A 540 33.11 9.90 -8.92
N ARG A 541 33.08 11.16 -8.44
CA ARG A 541 33.70 11.55 -7.17
C ARG A 541 33.13 10.73 -6.02
N ASP A 542 31.81 10.60 -5.93
CA ASP A 542 31.14 9.88 -4.84
C ASP A 542 31.46 8.38 -4.88
N LEU A 543 31.50 7.78 -6.07
CA LEU A 543 31.96 6.40 -6.24
C LEU A 543 33.42 6.24 -5.81
N ALA A 544 34.30 7.20 -6.14
CA ALA A 544 35.70 7.18 -5.72
C ALA A 544 35.86 7.30 -4.20
N ILE A 545 35.03 8.14 -3.54
CA ILE A 545 34.97 8.23 -2.07
C ILE A 545 34.56 6.88 -1.46
N GLN A 546 33.50 6.25 -1.99
CA GLN A 546 33.04 4.94 -1.52
C GLN A 546 34.10 3.85 -1.69
N GLN A 547 34.75 3.80 -2.86
CA GLN A 547 35.84 2.86 -3.13
C GLN A 547 37.01 3.08 -2.18
N LEU A 548 37.45 4.33 -2.01
CA LEU A 548 38.57 4.68 -1.13
C LEU A 548 38.26 4.33 0.33
N SER A 549 37.06 4.64 0.81
CA SER A 549 36.62 4.30 2.17
C SER A 549 36.59 2.78 2.39
N SER A 550 36.12 2.02 1.39
CA SER A 550 36.16 0.55 1.39
C SER A 550 37.60 0.02 1.42
N GLU A 551 38.49 0.60 0.63
CA GLU A 551 39.91 0.23 0.63
C GLU A 551 40.57 0.48 1.99
N PHE A 552 40.30 1.63 2.60
CA PHE A 552 40.83 1.96 3.93
C PHE A 552 40.29 1.02 5.00
N ARG A 553 39.00 0.67 4.93
CA ARG A 553 38.33 -0.23 5.88
C ARG A 553 38.92 -1.65 5.84
N ASN A 554 39.41 -2.08 4.69
CA ASN A 554 39.97 -3.41 4.48
C ASN A 554 41.50 -3.48 4.62
N ALA A 555 42.19 -2.34 4.74
CA ALA A 555 43.64 -2.29 4.82
C ALA A 555 44.16 -2.58 6.25
N SER A 556 44.95 -3.63 6.41
CA SER A 556 45.73 -3.89 7.64
C SER A 556 46.77 -2.79 7.90
N THR A 557 47.24 -2.66 9.15
CA THR A 557 48.27 -1.67 9.52
C THR A 557 49.52 -1.78 8.66
N GLN A 558 49.95 -2.99 8.31
CA GLN A 558 51.11 -3.23 7.44
C GLN A 558 50.85 -2.76 6.00
N GLN A 559 49.63 -2.94 5.49
CA GLN A 559 49.24 -2.44 4.16
C GLN A 559 49.11 -0.91 4.14
N GLN A 560 48.62 -0.29 5.22
CA GLN A 560 48.57 1.17 5.35
C GLN A 560 49.97 1.78 5.32
N GLU A 561 50.94 1.17 6.01
CA GLU A 561 52.35 1.59 5.96
C GLU A 561 52.95 1.43 4.56
N GLN A 562 52.69 0.30 3.87
CA GLN A 562 53.17 0.08 2.50
C GLN A 562 52.56 1.04 1.47
N ARG A 563 51.32 1.47 1.70
CA ARG A 563 50.61 2.45 0.86
C ARG A 563 51.00 3.90 1.16
N THR A 564 51.70 4.15 2.26
CA THR A 564 52.16 5.50 2.64
C THR A 564 53.54 5.77 2.07
N VAL A 565 53.65 6.74 1.16
CA VAL A 565 54.93 7.25 0.65
C VAL A 565 55.22 8.58 1.34
N ILE A 566 56.42 8.73 1.93
CA ILE A 566 56.86 9.98 2.54
C ILE A 566 58.00 10.57 1.70
N ALA A 567 57.86 11.81 1.30
CA ALA A 567 58.86 12.56 0.55
C ALA A 567 59.37 13.75 1.38
N GLU A 568 60.70 13.93 1.40
CA GLU A 568 61.34 15.08 2.03
C GLU A 568 61.57 16.19 0.99
N ASN A 569 61.21 17.42 1.34
CA ASN A 569 61.50 18.60 0.52
C ASN A 569 61.85 19.80 1.40
N THR A 570 63.07 20.33 1.25
CA THR A 570 63.59 21.49 2.01
C THR A 570 63.51 21.33 3.54
N GLY A 571 63.81 20.15 4.07
CA GLY A 571 63.77 19.87 5.52
C GLY A 571 62.36 19.77 6.12
N ARG A 572 61.33 19.60 5.28
CA ARG A 572 59.96 19.26 5.69
C ARG A 572 59.47 18.06 4.91
N TYR A 573 58.60 17.26 5.52
CA TYR A 573 58.09 15.99 4.99
C TYR A 573 56.65 16.15 4.50
N ARG A 574 56.31 15.53 3.37
CA ARG A 574 54.94 15.35 2.88
C ARG A 574 54.64 13.87 2.71
N PHE A 575 53.38 13.49 2.84
CA PHE A 575 52.95 12.12 2.59
C PHE A 575 52.00 12.04 1.40
N SER A 576 51.99 10.88 0.77
CA SER A 576 51.15 10.50 -0.35
C SER A 576 50.61 9.10 -0.08
N ILE A 577 49.32 8.87 -0.34
CA ILE A 577 48.68 7.56 -0.16
C ILE A 577 48.43 6.94 -1.53
N LEU A 578 48.90 5.70 -1.70
CA LEU A 578 48.72 4.91 -2.90
C LEU A 578 47.45 4.06 -2.83
N GLY A 579 46.72 4.01 -3.95
CA GLY A 579 45.55 3.16 -4.13
C GLY A 579 45.93 1.76 -4.63
N SER A 580 44.91 0.94 -4.89
CA SER A 580 45.05 -0.44 -5.39
C SER A 580 45.99 -0.61 -6.59
N GLY A 581 46.05 0.37 -7.49
CA GLY A 581 46.90 0.36 -8.69
C GLY A 581 48.30 0.94 -8.51
N SER A 582 48.78 1.16 -7.27
CA SER A 582 50.04 1.88 -6.99
C SER A 582 50.11 3.32 -7.53
N ARG A 583 48.96 3.91 -7.89
CA ARG A 583 48.81 5.33 -8.24
C ARG A 583 48.55 6.12 -6.97
N GLU A 584 49.10 7.33 -6.89
CA GLU A 584 48.81 8.27 -5.82
C GLU A 584 47.36 8.74 -5.91
N VAL A 585 46.57 8.51 -4.86
CA VAL A 585 45.15 8.90 -4.79
C VAL A 585 44.93 10.11 -3.90
N LEU A 586 45.77 10.26 -2.86
CA LEU A 586 45.71 11.37 -1.91
C LEU A 586 47.11 11.91 -1.64
N SER A 587 47.21 13.22 -1.52
CA SER A 587 48.46 13.92 -1.19
C SER A 587 48.28 14.88 -0.03
N SER A 588 49.29 15.01 0.83
CA SER A 588 49.21 15.91 1.99
C SER A 588 49.32 17.37 1.57
N ARG A 589 48.34 18.21 1.93
CA ARG A 589 48.36 19.65 1.64
C ARG A 589 49.47 20.38 2.41
N ARG A 590 49.73 19.98 3.66
CA ARG A 590 50.74 20.58 4.56
C ARG A 590 52.03 19.79 4.61
N SER A 591 53.12 20.44 5.01
CA SER A 591 54.43 19.81 5.22
C SER A 591 54.80 19.77 6.71
N TYR A 592 55.30 18.62 7.16
CA TYR A 592 55.57 18.30 8.56
C TYR A 592 57.05 18.49 8.88
N PRO A 593 57.41 18.92 10.10
CA PRO A 593 58.79 19.13 10.52
C PRO A 593 59.56 17.81 10.73
N THR A 594 58.88 16.69 10.96
CA THR A 594 59.52 15.38 11.13
C THR A 594 58.83 14.29 10.30
N GLU A 595 59.58 13.27 9.87
CA GLU A 595 59.04 12.09 9.19
C GLU A 595 57.98 11.40 10.06
N ARG A 596 58.21 11.36 11.38
CA ARG A 596 57.27 10.77 12.35
C ARG A 596 55.92 11.49 12.35
N GLU A 597 55.91 12.82 12.32
CA GLU A 597 54.66 13.58 12.25
C GLU A 597 53.94 13.39 10.91
N ALA A 598 54.67 13.33 9.79
CA ALA A 598 54.08 13.02 8.49
C ALA A 598 53.44 11.62 8.48
N ARG A 599 54.10 10.63 9.07
CA ARG A 599 53.58 9.25 9.18
C ARG A 599 52.33 9.19 10.07
N LEU A 600 52.34 9.90 11.20
CA LEU A 600 51.18 9.99 12.10
C LEU A 600 49.97 10.67 11.45
N ALA A 601 50.22 11.66 10.60
CA ALA A 601 49.16 12.31 9.84
C ALA A 601 48.63 11.44 8.70
N ALA A 602 49.49 10.68 8.01
CA ALA A 602 49.06 9.70 7.01
C ALA A 602 48.16 8.61 7.64
N GLN A 603 48.54 8.09 8.81
CA GLN A 603 47.70 7.16 9.58
C GLN A 603 46.36 7.78 9.97
N ALA A 604 46.34 9.08 10.30
CA ALA A 604 45.09 9.80 10.58
C ALA A 604 44.18 9.84 9.35
N VAL A 605 44.74 9.98 8.14
CA VAL A 605 43.96 10.00 6.91
C VAL A 605 43.32 8.64 6.59
N PHE A 606 44.04 7.54 6.79
CA PHE A 606 43.45 6.19 6.69
C PHE A 606 42.27 6.01 7.64
N PHE A 607 42.39 6.54 8.85
CA PHE A 607 41.33 6.46 9.85
C PHE A 607 40.14 7.37 9.52
N LEU A 608 40.39 8.65 9.25
CA LEU A 608 39.35 9.64 8.97
C LEU A 608 38.61 9.33 7.66
N GLY A 609 39.28 8.79 6.65
CA GLY A 609 38.62 8.33 5.41
C GLY A 609 37.66 7.14 5.61
N LEU A 610 37.52 6.59 6.81
CA LEU A 610 36.44 5.63 7.13
C LEU A 610 35.09 6.30 7.36
N PHE A 611 35.06 7.62 7.58
CA PHE A 611 33.88 8.38 8.01
C PHE A 611 33.51 9.42 6.96
N GLU A 612 32.25 9.43 6.53
CA GLU A 612 31.75 10.39 5.52
C GLU A 612 31.91 11.85 5.98
N ASP A 613 31.70 12.12 7.28
CA ASP A 613 31.85 13.46 7.88
C ASP A 613 33.27 14.03 7.79
N SER A 614 34.27 13.19 7.53
CA SER A 614 35.65 13.62 7.33
C SER A 614 35.97 13.97 5.88
N TYR A 615 35.05 13.76 4.94
CA TYR A 615 35.19 14.17 3.54
C TYR A 615 34.63 15.57 3.31
N GLN A 616 35.49 16.50 2.94
CA GLN A 616 35.08 17.83 2.47
C GLN A 616 35.09 17.86 0.94
N LEU A 617 33.91 18.06 0.36
CA LEU A 617 33.71 18.13 -1.08
C LEU A 617 34.20 19.48 -1.63
N ALA A 618 34.94 19.46 -2.73
CA ALA A 618 35.43 20.64 -3.43
C ALA A 618 34.89 20.62 -4.87
N ASN A 619 33.78 21.33 -5.08
CA ASN A 619 33.03 21.29 -6.33
C ASN A 619 33.08 22.63 -7.04
N TRP A 620 33.43 22.61 -8.32
CA TRP A 620 33.39 23.76 -9.21
C TRP A 620 32.51 23.42 -10.43
N PRO A 621 31.17 23.48 -10.30
CA PRO A 621 30.24 23.06 -11.36
C PRO A 621 30.45 23.79 -12.69
N GLY A 622 30.78 25.10 -12.62
CA GLY A 622 31.06 25.92 -13.82
C GLY A 622 32.34 25.55 -14.57
N GLN A 623 33.20 24.70 -14.00
CA GLN A 623 34.42 24.20 -14.63
C GLN A 623 34.38 22.67 -14.86
N GLN A 624 33.24 22.02 -14.58
CA GLN A 624 33.11 20.55 -14.57
C GLN A 624 34.25 19.86 -13.79
N ALA A 625 34.64 20.44 -12.66
CA ALA A 625 35.71 19.94 -11.81
C ALA A 625 35.15 19.60 -10.43
N TYR A 626 35.22 18.33 -10.05
CA TYR A 626 34.75 17.82 -8.76
C TYR A 626 35.90 17.09 -8.08
N ALA A 627 36.18 17.40 -6.82
CA ALA A 627 37.23 16.77 -6.03
C ALA A 627 36.78 16.63 -4.58
N PHE A 628 37.59 15.99 -3.76
CA PHE A 628 37.36 15.89 -2.32
C PHE A 628 38.68 15.99 -1.56
N SER A 629 38.56 16.27 -0.26
CA SER A 629 39.67 16.30 0.67
C SER A 629 39.26 15.67 1.99
N ILE A 630 40.24 15.15 2.73
CA ILE A 630 40.03 14.59 4.06
C ILE A 630 40.44 15.65 5.07
N ILE A 631 39.49 16.07 5.90
CA ILE A 631 39.65 17.05 6.97
C ILE A 631 39.81 16.36 8.32
N ASP A 632 40.48 17.03 9.26
CA ASP A 632 40.58 16.60 10.65
C ASP A 632 39.27 16.86 11.41
N ASN A 633 38.23 16.13 11.01
CA ASN A 633 36.92 16.10 11.66
C ASN A 633 36.68 14.69 12.19
N PRO A 634 37.32 14.32 13.32
CA PRO A 634 37.24 12.97 13.82
C PRO A 634 35.84 12.64 14.32
N PRO A 635 35.36 11.41 14.07
CA PRO A 635 34.11 10.94 14.64
C PRO A 635 34.21 10.92 16.18
N ASN A 636 33.07 10.92 16.87
CA ASN A 636 33.06 10.71 18.32
C ASN A 636 33.80 9.40 18.67
N TYR A 637 34.48 9.37 19.83
CA TYR A 637 35.27 8.22 20.30
C TYR A 637 34.48 6.89 20.29
N GLU A 638 33.16 6.93 20.49
CA GLU A 638 32.28 5.75 20.42
C GLU A 638 32.18 5.15 19.01
N ASN A 639 32.12 5.99 17.99
CA ASN A 639 32.11 5.55 16.59
C ASN A 639 33.47 4.95 16.22
N TYR A 640 34.56 5.47 16.78
CA TYR A 640 35.88 4.85 16.65
C TYR A 640 35.90 3.44 17.26
N LEU A 641 35.48 3.29 18.52
CA LEU A 641 35.42 1.99 19.20
C LEU A 641 34.57 0.99 18.42
N SER A 642 33.41 1.42 17.91
CA SER A 642 32.52 0.59 17.09
C SER A 642 33.23 0.11 15.82
N SER A 643 34.03 0.96 15.17
CA SER A 643 34.75 0.60 13.93
C SER A 643 35.87 -0.42 14.12
N ILE A 644 36.50 -0.46 15.31
CA ILE A 644 37.57 -1.41 15.62
C ILE A 644 37.08 -2.64 16.40
N GLY A 645 35.92 -2.53 17.06
CA GLY A 645 35.37 -3.57 17.92
C GLY A 645 34.74 -4.73 17.14
N GLU A 646 34.19 -4.46 15.96
CA GLU A 646 33.55 -5.47 15.13
C GLU A 646 33.82 -5.27 13.64
N GLN A 647 34.32 -6.32 12.98
CA GLN A 647 34.42 -6.34 11.52
C GLN A 647 33.07 -6.70 10.89
N ARG A 648 32.79 -6.20 9.69
CA ARG A 648 31.50 -6.42 9.01
C ARG A 648 31.17 -7.90 8.78
N GLN A 649 32.18 -8.72 8.45
CA GLN A 649 32.01 -10.17 8.29
C GLN A 649 31.64 -10.85 9.61
N GLN A 650 32.22 -10.38 10.72
CA GLN A 650 31.93 -10.90 12.06
C GLN A 650 30.51 -10.54 12.49
N TYR A 651 30.08 -9.30 12.22
CA TYR A 651 28.70 -8.87 12.40
C TYR A 651 27.74 -9.78 11.66
N TYR A 652 27.96 -10.01 10.35
CA TYR A 652 27.08 -10.84 9.56
C TYR A 652 26.98 -12.27 10.08
N GLN A 653 28.10 -12.88 10.44
CA GLN A 653 28.12 -14.23 11.00
C GLN A 653 27.32 -14.30 12.32
N ARG A 654 27.56 -13.38 13.25
CA ARG A 654 26.92 -13.37 14.57
C ARG A 654 25.43 -13.07 14.48
N ARG A 655 25.07 -12.04 13.70
CA ARG A 655 23.66 -11.68 13.50
C ARG A 655 22.89 -12.81 12.83
N SER A 656 23.48 -13.48 11.83
CA SER A 656 22.87 -14.65 11.20
C SER A 656 22.63 -15.79 12.21
N GLN A 657 23.60 -16.10 13.06
CA GLN A 657 23.45 -17.12 14.13
C GLN A 657 22.36 -16.76 15.14
N MET A 658 22.23 -15.48 15.50
CA MET A 658 21.16 -15.02 16.40
C MET A 658 19.78 -15.18 15.76
N LEU A 659 19.64 -14.82 14.48
CA LEU A 659 18.40 -15.01 13.74
C LEU A 659 18.07 -16.51 13.58
N ASP A 660 19.06 -17.36 13.32
CA ASP A 660 18.87 -18.82 13.26
C ASP A 660 18.36 -19.39 14.58
N HIS A 661 18.89 -18.91 15.70
CA HIS A 661 18.40 -19.27 17.04
C HIS A 661 16.94 -18.84 17.26
N LEU A 662 16.56 -17.65 16.79
CA LEU A 662 15.17 -17.18 16.89
C LEU A 662 14.22 -17.97 15.98
N LEU A 663 14.62 -18.26 14.74
CA LEU A 663 13.86 -19.06 13.78
C LEU A 663 13.67 -20.50 14.28
N ALA A 664 14.68 -21.08 14.93
CA ALA A 664 14.61 -22.43 15.48
C ALA A 664 13.52 -22.60 16.55
N ARG A 665 13.13 -21.53 17.27
CA ARG A 665 12.00 -21.57 18.23
C ARG A 665 10.66 -21.84 17.55
N PHE A 666 10.56 -21.56 16.25
CA PHE A 666 9.39 -21.82 15.43
C PHE A 666 9.56 -23.05 14.51
N GLY A 667 10.68 -23.77 14.64
CA GLY A 667 10.98 -24.93 13.80
C GLY A 667 11.35 -24.58 12.35
N GLU A 668 11.76 -23.34 12.08
CA GLU A 668 12.07 -22.86 10.73
C GLU A 668 13.58 -22.88 10.45
N GLN A 669 13.96 -23.17 9.20
CA GLN A 669 15.36 -23.21 8.75
C GLN A 669 15.51 -22.58 7.36
N PHE A 670 16.58 -21.80 7.15
CA PHE A 670 16.85 -21.08 5.90
C PHE A 670 17.93 -21.72 5.02
N THR A 671 18.31 -22.97 5.30
CA THR A 671 19.43 -23.66 4.64
C THR A 671 19.26 -23.77 3.13
N GLU A 672 18.08 -24.17 2.65
CA GLU A 672 17.80 -24.35 1.22
C GLU A 672 17.91 -23.03 0.45
N TYR A 673 17.39 -21.94 1.02
CA TYR A 673 17.52 -20.60 0.45
C TYR A 673 18.97 -20.16 0.31
N VAL A 674 19.79 -20.38 1.34
CA VAL A 674 21.22 -20.04 1.33
C VAL A 674 21.96 -20.82 0.24
N LEU A 675 21.64 -22.11 0.06
CA LEU A 675 22.23 -22.94 -1.00
C LEU A 675 21.79 -22.48 -2.40
N LEU A 676 20.53 -22.11 -2.58
CA LEU A 676 20.01 -21.55 -3.83
C LEU A 676 20.72 -20.23 -4.18
N MET A 677 20.83 -19.31 -3.23
CA MET A 677 21.52 -18.02 -3.44
C MET A 677 22.99 -18.22 -3.78
N TYR A 678 23.68 -19.15 -3.11
CA TYR A 678 25.06 -19.52 -3.45
C TYR A 678 25.19 -20.01 -4.89
N ALA A 679 24.26 -20.86 -5.35
CA ALA A 679 24.26 -21.39 -6.71
C ALA A 679 23.95 -20.31 -7.77
N LEU A 680 23.02 -19.39 -7.48
CA LEU A 680 22.64 -18.31 -8.40
C LEU A 680 23.70 -17.22 -8.53
N ASN A 681 24.41 -16.90 -7.45
CA ASN A 681 25.36 -15.78 -7.40
C ASN A 681 26.82 -16.18 -7.69
N GLN A 682 27.05 -17.19 -8.54
CA GLN A 682 28.41 -17.62 -8.91
C GLN A 682 29.31 -17.90 -7.69
N GLU A 683 28.79 -18.61 -6.69
CA GLU A 683 29.52 -18.94 -5.45
C GLU A 683 29.82 -17.75 -4.51
N GLN A 684 29.21 -16.58 -4.73
CA GLN A 684 29.29 -15.43 -3.82
C GLN A 684 28.02 -15.26 -2.98
N LEU A 685 28.16 -15.31 -1.65
CA LEU A 685 27.06 -15.12 -0.71
C LEU A 685 26.89 -13.65 -0.33
N ASP A 686 25.74 -13.07 -0.68
CA ASP A 686 25.30 -11.80 -0.12
C ASP A 686 24.71 -12.02 1.28
N GLN A 687 25.58 -11.92 2.29
CA GLN A 687 25.20 -12.13 3.69
C GLN A 687 24.23 -11.05 4.20
N GLN A 688 24.33 -9.82 3.68
CA GLN A 688 23.45 -8.73 4.09
C GLN A 688 22.02 -9.02 3.67
N LYS A 689 21.84 -9.47 2.42
CA LYS A 689 20.55 -9.92 1.90
C LYS A 689 19.99 -11.10 2.73
N ILE A 690 20.80 -12.11 3.02
CA ILE A 690 20.33 -13.26 3.83
C ILE A 690 19.83 -12.83 5.21
N ILE A 691 20.54 -11.93 5.89
CA ILE A 691 20.11 -11.43 7.21
C ILE A 691 18.83 -10.61 7.10
N LYS A 692 18.70 -9.78 6.05
CA LYS A 692 17.49 -9.01 5.77
C LYS A 692 16.31 -9.96 5.57
N ASP A 693 16.46 -10.97 4.73
CA ASP A 693 15.39 -11.92 4.39
C ASP A 693 14.97 -12.76 5.62
N LYS A 694 15.93 -13.25 6.41
CA LYS A 694 15.64 -13.93 7.69
C LYS A 694 14.88 -13.03 8.67
N SER A 695 15.30 -11.77 8.79
CA SER A 695 14.67 -10.78 9.67
C SER A 695 13.26 -10.43 9.22
N ASN A 696 13.05 -10.24 7.90
CA ASN A 696 11.75 -9.99 7.30
C ASN A 696 10.81 -11.18 7.51
N PHE A 697 11.28 -12.40 7.25
CA PHE A 697 10.50 -13.62 7.48
C PHE A 697 10.10 -13.77 8.95
N LEU A 698 11.05 -13.59 9.87
CA LEU A 698 10.79 -13.68 11.31
C LEU A 698 9.84 -12.59 11.80
N SER A 699 9.95 -11.37 11.28
CA SER A 699 9.07 -10.25 11.64
C SER A 699 7.64 -10.46 11.16
N ASN A 700 7.47 -11.07 9.98
CA ASN A 700 6.16 -11.39 9.37
C ASN A 700 5.67 -12.81 9.70
N TYR A 701 6.38 -13.54 10.56
CA TYR A 701 6.12 -14.94 10.85
C TYR A 701 4.68 -15.23 11.32
N PRO A 702 4.06 -14.42 12.19
CA PRO A 702 2.64 -14.59 12.56
C PRO A 702 1.71 -14.73 11.36
N ALA A 703 1.83 -13.83 10.38
CA ALA A 703 0.98 -13.85 9.19
C ALA A 703 1.29 -15.06 8.30
N ILE A 704 2.57 -15.35 8.09
CA ILE A 704 3.06 -16.46 7.26
C ILE A 704 2.64 -17.82 7.85
N SER A 705 2.74 -17.99 9.17
CA SER A 705 2.43 -19.24 9.86
C SER A 705 0.92 -19.48 9.98
N ARG A 706 0.17 -18.42 10.32
CA ARG A 706 -1.29 -18.46 10.46
C ARG A 706 -2.01 -18.80 9.17
N ASN A 707 -1.58 -18.19 8.06
CA ASN A 707 -2.31 -18.22 6.80
C ASN A 707 -1.88 -19.35 5.87
N ARG A 708 -1.06 -20.32 6.32
CA ARG A 708 -0.50 -21.39 5.46
C ARG A 708 -1.52 -22.09 4.55
N GLY A 709 -2.72 -22.36 5.04
CA GLY A 709 -3.79 -23.01 4.28
C GLY A 709 -4.72 -22.05 3.52
N LYS A 710 -4.58 -20.73 3.70
CA LYS A 710 -5.49 -19.71 3.17
C LYS A 710 -5.33 -19.58 1.65
N GLY A 711 -6.44 -19.70 0.94
CA GLY A 711 -6.57 -19.36 -0.47
C GLY A 711 -6.83 -17.87 -0.69
N PHE A 712 -6.71 -17.41 -1.93
CA PHE A 712 -7.07 -16.04 -2.30
C PHE A 712 -8.59 -15.84 -2.27
N ASP A 713 -9.02 -14.62 -1.96
CA ASP A 713 -10.42 -14.19 -1.97
C ASP A 713 -10.81 -13.74 -3.37
N TYR A 714 -11.49 -14.60 -4.12
CA TYR A 714 -11.93 -14.30 -5.48
C TYR A 714 -13.15 -13.36 -5.53
N SER A 715 -13.77 -13.04 -4.39
CA SER A 715 -14.97 -12.18 -4.34
C SER A 715 -14.64 -10.69 -4.48
N LEU A 716 -13.37 -10.31 -4.29
CA LEU A 716 -12.86 -8.95 -4.43
C LEU A 716 -12.46 -8.65 -5.89
N SER A 717 -13.44 -8.33 -6.73
CA SER A 717 -13.25 -8.16 -8.19
C SER A 717 -12.21 -7.09 -8.59
N ASP A 718 -12.02 -6.08 -7.75
CA ASP A 718 -11.08 -4.97 -7.93
C ASP A 718 -9.69 -5.22 -7.32
N LYS A 719 -9.55 -6.29 -6.51
CA LYS A 719 -8.31 -6.65 -5.80
C LYS A 719 -7.85 -8.07 -6.14
N ILE A 720 -7.92 -8.45 -7.42
CA ILE A 720 -7.48 -9.78 -7.88
C ILE A 720 -6.01 -9.74 -8.34
N TRP A 721 -5.58 -8.67 -9.00
CA TRP A 721 -4.22 -8.49 -9.53
C TRP A 721 -3.55 -7.25 -8.94
N ASP A 722 -2.22 -7.23 -8.92
CA ASP A 722 -1.38 -6.17 -8.37
C ASP A 722 -1.80 -5.76 -6.94
N THR A 723 -2.03 -6.77 -6.10
CA THR A 723 -2.37 -6.55 -4.68
C THR A 723 -1.41 -7.27 -3.75
N ASP A 724 -1.14 -6.60 -2.64
CA ASP A 724 -0.31 -7.04 -1.50
C ASP A 724 -1.14 -7.79 -0.43
N GLU A 725 -2.45 -7.58 -0.41
CA GLU A 725 -3.37 -8.12 0.61
C GLU A 725 -4.03 -9.46 0.20
N ASN A 726 -4.32 -9.67 -1.10
CA ASN A 726 -5.15 -10.79 -1.57
C ASN A 726 -4.34 -11.91 -2.25
N ILE A 727 -3.33 -12.40 -1.53
CA ILE A 727 -2.43 -13.45 -1.98
C ILE A 727 -2.70 -14.72 -1.17
N SER A 728 -2.51 -15.89 -1.79
CA SER A 728 -2.61 -17.15 -1.04
C SER A 728 -1.50 -17.25 0.01
N GLY A 729 -1.78 -17.83 1.17
CA GLY A 729 -0.76 -17.91 2.22
C GLY A 729 0.39 -18.87 1.89
N VAL A 730 0.14 -19.86 1.01
CA VAL A 730 1.21 -20.71 0.44
C VAL A 730 2.17 -19.87 -0.39
N GLU A 731 1.65 -19.01 -1.27
CA GLU A 731 2.47 -18.13 -2.11
C GLU A 731 3.25 -17.11 -1.27
N GLN A 732 2.62 -16.46 -0.28
CA GLN A 732 3.32 -15.59 0.66
C GLN A 732 4.45 -16.32 1.40
N ARG A 733 4.19 -17.54 1.88
CA ARG A 733 5.20 -18.34 2.58
C ARG A 733 6.35 -18.74 1.68
N VAL A 734 6.07 -19.24 0.47
CA VAL A 734 7.10 -19.63 -0.50
C VAL A 734 7.93 -18.42 -0.91
N ALA A 735 7.30 -17.29 -1.23
CA ALA A 735 7.98 -16.05 -1.57
C ALA A 735 8.91 -15.58 -0.43
N ALA A 736 8.43 -15.61 0.82
CA ALA A 736 9.21 -15.23 1.98
C ALA A 736 10.39 -16.20 2.26
N LEU A 737 10.20 -17.51 2.09
CA LEU A 737 11.28 -18.51 2.18
C LEU A 737 12.32 -18.36 1.06
N MET A 738 11.90 -17.88 -0.11
CA MET A 738 12.77 -17.58 -1.25
C MET A 738 13.40 -16.18 -1.18
N GLY A 739 13.19 -15.41 -0.11
CA GLY A 739 13.79 -14.08 0.05
C GLY A 739 13.29 -13.05 -0.99
N LEU A 740 12.06 -13.21 -1.49
CA LEU A 740 11.41 -12.24 -2.36
C LEU A 740 10.82 -11.12 -1.49
N ASP A 741 11.30 -9.89 -1.70
CA ASP A 741 10.86 -8.70 -0.96
C ASP A 741 9.42 -8.27 -1.32
N ASN A 742 8.96 -8.64 -2.52
CA ASN A 742 7.63 -8.33 -3.03
C ASN A 742 6.93 -9.65 -3.39
N TRP A 743 5.81 -9.92 -2.71
CA TRP A 743 4.92 -11.06 -2.95
C TRP A 743 3.60 -10.65 -3.61
N GLU A 744 3.47 -9.40 -4.03
CA GLU A 744 2.30 -8.90 -4.76
C GLU A 744 2.03 -9.82 -5.93
N ARG A 745 0.76 -10.12 -6.09
CA ARG A 745 0.28 -10.93 -7.18
C ARG A 745 0.55 -10.09 -8.45
N ARG A 746 1.49 -10.50 -9.32
CA ARG A 746 1.87 -9.82 -10.58
C ARG A 746 1.54 -10.60 -11.85
N HIS A 747 1.24 -9.88 -12.93
CA HIS A 747 1.10 -10.45 -14.28
C HIS A 747 2.23 -11.45 -14.64
N LEU A 748 1.87 -12.62 -15.21
CA LEU A 748 2.80 -13.66 -15.65
C LEU A 748 3.73 -13.24 -16.81
N ASN A 749 3.66 -11.98 -17.26
CA ASN A 749 4.48 -11.44 -18.32
C ASN A 749 5.72 -10.76 -17.71
N ASN A 750 6.92 -11.14 -18.16
CA ASN A 750 8.20 -10.62 -17.69
C ASN A 750 8.50 -9.14 -18.03
N PHE A 751 7.52 -8.41 -18.55
CA PHE A 751 7.62 -6.97 -18.75
C PHE A 751 6.38 -6.32 -18.13
N GLU A 752 6.63 -5.45 -17.16
CA GLU A 752 5.64 -4.54 -16.66
C GLU A 752 5.60 -3.36 -17.63
N VAL A 753 4.48 -3.13 -18.31
CA VAL A 753 4.25 -1.85 -18.98
C VAL A 753 3.90 -0.87 -17.88
N ILE A 754 4.91 -0.39 -17.17
CA ILE A 754 4.77 0.74 -16.29
C ILE A 754 4.47 1.92 -17.21
N LEU A 755 3.21 2.33 -17.27
CA LEU A 755 2.88 3.68 -17.71
C LEU A 755 3.50 4.59 -16.67
N GLY A 756 4.77 4.97 -16.86
CA GLY A 756 5.47 5.89 -15.98
C GLY A 756 4.59 7.11 -15.74
N GLU A 757 4.62 7.66 -14.53
CA GLU A 757 3.90 8.89 -14.20
C GLU A 757 4.07 9.88 -15.35
N GLN A 758 3.00 10.08 -16.12
CA GLN A 758 3.10 10.89 -17.32
C GLN A 758 3.28 12.32 -16.85
N GLU A 759 4.51 12.83 -16.99
CA GLU A 759 4.76 14.26 -16.96
C GLU A 759 3.83 14.90 -17.97
N LYS A 760 2.81 15.62 -17.48
CA LYS A 760 1.83 16.28 -18.33
C LYS A 760 2.58 17.29 -19.20
N ARG A 761 2.69 17.02 -20.49
CA ARG A 761 3.28 17.95 -21.46
C ARG A 761 2.18 18.48 -22.36
N TYR A 762 2.26 19.77 -22.63
CA TYR A 762 1.42 20.39 -23.64
C TYR A 762 2.21 20.42 -24.94
N CYS A 763 1.55 20.06 -26.04
CA CYS A 763 2.11 20.13 -27.37
C CYS A 763 1.12 20.85 -28.30
N ILE A 764 1.64 21.66 -29.23
CA ILE A 764 0.84 22.15 -30.36
C ILE A 764 1.04 21.20 -31.51
N LEU A 765 -0.04 20.60 -31.99
CA LEU A 765 -0.03 19.71 -33.14
C LEU A 765 -0.48 20.46 -34.39
N ASP A 766 0.11 20.12 -35.53
CA ASP A 766 -0.47 20.50 -36.82
C ASP A 766 -1.66 19.62 -37.21
N HIS A 767 -2.32 19.96 -38.31
CA HIS A 767 -3.44 19.21 -38.89
C HIS A 767 -3.12 17.73 -39.22
N ARG A 768 -1.85 17.29 -39.12
CA ARG A 768 -1.37 15.93 -39.32
C ARG A 768 -1.11 15.20 -37.99
N GLY A 769 -1.35 15.85 -36.85
CA GLY A 769 -1.03 15.34 -35.51
C GLY A 769 0.47 15.41 -35.18
N ALA A 770 1.29 16.09 -35.98
CA ALA A 770 2.72 16.20 -35.72
C ALA A 770 3.00 17.33 -34.72
N VAL A 771 3.84 17.06 -33.71
CA VAL A 771 4.25 18.07 -32.71
C VAL A 771 5.06 19.17 -33.38
N VAL A 772 4.48 20.37 -33.42
CA VAL A 772 5.12 21.58 -33.96
C VAL A 772 5.89 22.31 -32.87
N LEU A 773 5.31 22.38 -31.67
CA LEU A 773 5.85 23.09 -30.52
C LEU A 773 5.67 22.24 -29.26
N GLU A 774 6.76 22.00 -28.54
CA GLU A 774 6.76 21.22 -27.29
C GLU A 774 7.16 22.13 -26.11
N PHE A 775 6.36 22.10 -25.03
CA PHE A 775 6.62 22.87 -23.81
C PHE A 775 7.56 22.10 -22.88
N CYS A 776 8.50 22.83 -22.25
CA CYS A 776 9.47 22.20 -21.35
C CYS A 776 8.78 21.68 -20.06
N ALA A 777 9.23 20.53 -19.54
CA ALA A 777 8.61 19.82 -18.41
C ALA A 777 8.53 20.65 -17.10
N SER A 778 9.42 21.63 -16.91
CA SER A 778 9.40 22.53 -15.75
C SER A 778 8.36 23.67 -15.86
N CYS A 779 7.63 23.77 -16.97
CA CYS A 779 6.72 24.89 -17.28
C CYS A 779 5.24 24.57 -16.96
N ALA A 780 4.97 23.69 -16.01
CA ALA A 780 3.63 23.16 -15.69
C ALA A 780 2.55 24.22 -15.33
N ASP A 781 2.94 25.48 -15.10
CA ASP A 781 2.06 26.60 -14.74
C ASP A 781 1.84 27.63 -15.88
N VAL A 782 2.20 27.32 -17.14
CA VAL A 782 1.89 28.23 -18.25
C VAL A 782 0.38 28.23 -18.51
N ASP A 783 -0.26 29.38 -18.26
CA ASP A 783 -1.67 29.59 -18.56
C ASP A 783 -1.92 29.50 -20.08
N LEU A 784 -2.47 28.36 -20.52
CA LEU A 784 -2.76 28.06 -21.92
C LEU A 784 -3.68 29.10 -22.56
N ASP A 785 -4.48 29.82 -21.76
CA ASP A 785 -5.36 30.88 -22.23
C ASP A 785 -4.57 32.12 -22.75
N LEU A 786 -3.31 32.29 -22.35
CA LEU A 786 -2.42 33.39 -22.79
C LEU A 786 -1.50 33.00 -23.96
N LEU A 787 -1.49 31.73 -24.35
CA LEU A 787 -0.57 31.19 -25.35
C LEU A 787 -0.68 31.88 -26.73
N PRO A 788 -1.88 32.18 -27.28
CA PRO A 788 -1.99 32.91 -28.54
C PRO A 788 -1.36 34.30 -28.48
N GLN A 789 -1.42 34.98 -27.32
CA GLN A 789 -0.81 36.30 -27.13
C GLN A 789 0.72 36.21 -27.04
N LEU A 790 1.24 35.14 -26.44
CA LEU A 790 2.68 34.88 -26.37
C LEU A 790 3.27 34.56 -27.75
N LEU A 791 2.57 33.75 -28.55
CA LEU A 791 2.97 33.38 -29.92
C LEU A 791 2.84 34.56 -30.91
N CYS A 792 1.99 35.54 -30.63
CA CYS A 792 1.82 36.70 -31.51
C CYS A 792 2.93 37.77 -31.34
N LYS A 793 3.65 37.80 -30.22
CA LYS A 793 4.72 38.79 -29.99
C LYS A 793 6.05 38.35 -30.60
N LYS A 794 6.59 39.16 -31.52
CA LYS A 794 7.88 38.90 -32.16
C LYS A 794 9.05 38.79 -31.19
N ASP A 795 9.03 39.55 -30.11
CA ASP A 795 10.13 39.61 -29.13
C ASP A 795 10.23 38.35 -28.26
N ASN A 796 9.20 37.50 -28.26
CA ASN A 796 9.20 36.26 -27.49
C ASN A 796 9.94 35.10 -28.20
N TYR A 797 10.40 35.28 -29.43
CA TYR A 797 11.10 34.25 -30.19
C TYR A 797 12.61 34.44 -30.14
N ALA A 798 13.33 33.43 -29.66
CA ALA A 798 14.78 33.38 -29.68
C ALA A 798 15.29 32.39 -30.73
N ARG A 799 16.46 32.68 -31.31
CA ARG A 799 17.10 31.85 -32.36
C ARG A 799 17.93 30.74 -31.73
N LEU A 800 17.84 29.55 -32.27
CA LEU A 800 18.62 28.37 -31.86
C LEU A 800 19.37 27.82 -33.09
N ASP A 801 20.40 28.54 -33.53
CA ASP A 801 21.13 28.23 -34.77
C ASP A 801 22.47 27.53 -34.48
N CYS A 802 22.73 26.42 -35.17
CA CYS A 802 24.03 25.75 -35.22
C CYS A 802 24.68 25.95 -36.61
N THR A 803 25.39 27.07 -36.76
CA THR A 803 25.97 27.50 -38.05
C THR A 803 27.04 26.56 -38.61
N LEU A 804 27.70 25.76 -37.76
CA LEU A 804 28.73 24.77 -38.18
C LEU A 804 28.13 23.54 -38.87
N GLU A 805 26.86 23.22 -38.61
CA GLU A 805 26.16 22.03 -39.12
C GLU A 805 25.06 22.39 -40.14
N GLY A 806 24.88 23.68 -40.46
CA GLY A 806 23.87 24.14 -41.41
C GLY A 806 22.43 24.02 -40.91
N MET A 807 22.22 24.01 -39.58
CA MET A 807 20.89 23.89 -38.96
C MET A 807 20.48 25.19 -38.27
N TYR A 808 19.29 25.69 -38.60
CA TYR A 808 18.72 26.92 -38.03
C TYR A 808 17.40 26.60 -37.32
N GLY A 809 17.19 27.09 -36.10
CA GLY A 809 16.07 26.70 -35.23
C GLY A 809 15.44 27.86 -34.47
N LEU A 810 14.28 27.62 -33.84
CA LEU A 810 13.52 28.62 -33.09
C LEU A 810 13.10 28.06 -31.72
N GLN A 811 13.07 28.94 -30.72
CA GLN A 811 12.50 28.65 -29.40
C GLN A 811 11.62 29.81 -28.94
N LEU A 812 10.61 29.50 -28.12
CA LEU A 812 9.71 30.46 -27.51
C LEU A 812 10.18 30.75 -26.08
N THR A 813 10.25 32.02 -25.74
CA THR A 813 10.68 32.53 -24.44
C THR A 813 9.61 33.42 -23.82
N ASP A 814 9.63 33.58 -22.50
CA ASP A 814 8.87 34.64 -21.85
C ASP A 814 9.49 36.02 -22.17
N GLY A 815 8.76 37.10 -21.94
CA GLY A 815 9.25 38.46 -22.19
C GLY A 815 10.48 38.88 -21.35
N GLN A 816 11.05 37.97 -20.54
CA GLN A 816 12.26 38.14 -19.73
C GLN A 816 13.43 37.24 -20.20
N GLY A 817 13.21 36.36 -21.19
CA GLY A 817 14.22 35.51 -21.82
C GLY A 817 14.31 34.07 -21.31
N ASN A 818 13.38 33.61 -20.44
CA ASN A 818 13.33 32.22 -19.99
C ASN A 818 12.68 31.32 -21.03
N LEU A 819 13.16 30.09 -21.20
CA LEU A 819 12.64 29.13 -22.18
C LEU A 819 11.24 28.62 -21.77
N LEU A 820 10.26 28.76 -22.68
CA LEU A 820 8.90 28.26 -22.51
C LEU A 820 8.65 26.98 -23.33
N ALA A 821 9.02 27.01 -24.62
CA ALA A 821 8.77 25.92 -25.54
C ALA A 821 9.80 25.89 -26.68
N VAL A 822 10.03 24.71 -27.27
CA VAL A 822 10.98 24.50 -28.37
C VAL A 822 10.23 24.02 -29.61
N PHE A 823 10.57 24.59 -30.77
CA PHE A 823 10.02 24.11 -32.04
C PHE A 823 10.74 22.85 -32.47
N ASN A 824 9.99 21.80 -32.83
CA ASN A 824 10.55 20.50 -33.21
C ASN A 824 11.06 20.47 -34.68
N ARG A 825 11.33 21.64 -35.28
CA ARG A 825 11.72 21.76 -36.69
C ARG A 825 12.98 22.62 -36.84
N THR A 826 13.97 22.07 -37.53
CA THR A 826 15.17 22.78 -37.99
C THR A 826 15.08 23.09 -39.48
N PHE A 827 15.74 24.16 -39.90
CA PHE A 827 15.74 24.68 -41.28
C PHE A 827 17.17 24.67 -41.83
N GLY A 828 17.31 24.47 -43.14
CA GLY A 828 18.63 24.42 -43.80
C GLY A 828 19.22 25.80 -44.07
N THR A 829 18.39 26.85 -44.08
CA THR A 829 18.80 28.24 -44.28
C THR A 829 18.09 29.18 -43.29
N PRO A 830 18.70 30.33 -42.92
CA PRO A 830 18.07 31.30 -42.03
C PRO A 830 16.84 31.97 -42.67
N GLU A 831 16.78 32.09 -44.01
CA GLU A 831 15.63 32.64 -44.72
C GLU A 831 14.40 31.74 -44.60
N GLU A 832 14.57 30.41 -44.68
CA GLU A 832 13.47 29.44 -44.51
C GLU A 832 12.90 29.48 -43.09
N ARG A 833 13.77 29.59 -42.08
CA ARG A 833 13.35 29.75 -40.68
C ARG A 833 12.56 31.04 -40.48
N ASP A 834 13.07 32.16 -41.01
CA ASP A 834 12.43 33.47 -40.84
C ASP A 834 11.09 33.55 -41.60
N ALA A 835 10.97 32.90 -42.76
CA ALA A 835 9.70 32.74 -43.48
C ALA A 835 8.69 31.87 -42.71
N TYR A 836 9.16 30.80 -42.06
CA TYR A 836 8.32 29.95 -41.22
C TYR A 836 7.82 30.71 -39.98
N LEU A 837 8.69 31.50 -39.32
CA LEU A 837 8.29 32.36 -38.21
C LEU A 837 7.22 33.38 -38.63
N ALA A 838 7.36 33.99 -39.81
CA ALA A 838 6.36 34.92 -40.33
C ALA A 838 5.00 34.24 -40.56
N CYS A 839 4.99 33.00 -41.04
CA CYS A 839 3.77 32.21 -41.21
C CYS A 839 3.09 31.87 -39.88
N VAL A 840 3.86 31.44 -38.87
CA VAL A 840 3.35 31.16 -37.51
C VAL A 840 2.77 32.43 -36.87
N GLN A 841 3.45 33.57 -37.01
CA GLN A 841 2.96 34.85 -36.52
C GLN A 841 1.68 35.29 -37.23
N GLN A 842 1.59 35.12 -38.54
CA GLN A 842 0.38 35.44 -39.28
C GLN A 842 -0.82 34.60 -38.81
N TYR A 843 -0.61 33.30 -38.58
CA TYR A 843 -1.66 32.39 -38.12
C TYR A 843 -2.22 32.75 -36.74
N PHE A 844 -1.37 33.07 -35.76
CA PHE A 844 -1.80 33.41 -34.40
C PHE A 844 -2.18 34.89 -34.21
N CYS A 845 -1.84 35.78 -35.16
CA CYS A 845 -2.16 37.21 -35.09
C CYS A 845 -3.31 37.66 -36.02
N GLU A 846 -3.94 36.78 -36.79
CA GLU A 846 -5.12 37.12 -37.60
C GLU A 846 -6.43 37.15 -36.75
N PRO A 847 -7.29 38.17 -36.91
CA PRO A 847 -8.22 38.62 -35.86
C PRO A 847 -9.47 37.74 -35.70
N SER A 848 -9.63 37.14 -34.53
CA SER A 848 -10.93 36.64 -34.03
C SER A 848 -11.27 37.28 -32.65
N SER A 849 -11.44 38.60 -32.56
CA SER A 849 -12.72 39.33 -32.44
C SER A 849 -13.78 38.90 -31.39
N TRP A 850 -13.52 38.04 -30.41
CA TRP A 850 -14.14 38.00 -29.06
C TRP A 850 -13.68 36.73 -28.32
N PHE A 851 -13.67 36.74 -26.97
CA PHE A 851 -13.31 35.58 -26.15
C PHE A 851 -14.32 35.31 -25.03
N ILE A 852 -14.35 34.06 -24.54
CA ILE A 852 -15.17 33.65 -23.40
C ILE A 852 -14.35 33.83 -22.13
N ARG A 853 -14.89 34.60 -21.18
CA ARG A 853 -14.31 34.77 -19.84
C ARG A 853 -15.16 34.01 -18.83
N ILE A 854 -14.58 33.06 -18.10
CA ILE A 854 -15.27 32.41 -16.98
C ILE A 854 -15.26 33.34 -15.77
N THR A 855 -16.40 33.49 -15.12
CA THR A 855 -16.61 34.34 -13.96
C THR A 855 -17.19 33.54 -12.81
N THR A 856 -17.07 34.05 -11.58
CA THR A 856 -17.66 33.40 -10.40
C THR A 856 -18.89 34.18 -9.95
N ILE A 857 -20.03 33.52 -9.90
CA ILE A 857 -21.31 34.10 -9.48
C ILE A 857 -21.72 33.39 -8.18
N LYS A 858 -21.60 34.08 -7.03
CA LYS A 858 -22.01 33.57 -5.70
C LYS A 858 -21.46 32.17 -5.33
N GLY A 859 -20.19 31.90 -5.64
CA GLY A 859 -19.52 30.64 -5.30
C GLY A 859 -19.68 29.50 -6.32
N ARG A 860 -20.38 29.74 -7.44
CA ARG A 860 -20.46 28.84 -8.61
C ARG A 860 -19.95 29.54 -9.87
N TYR A 861 -19.71 28.78 -10.94
CA TYR A 861 -19.12 29.32 -12.17
C TYR A 861 -20.20 29.85 -13.14
N GLY A 862 -19.87 30.91 -13.86
CA GLY A 862 -20.66 31.49 -14.95
C GLY A 862 -19.71 31.97 -16.06
N PHE A 863 -20.23 32.58 -17.13
CA PHE A 863 -19.41 33.04 -18.25
C PHE A 863 -19.80 34.43 -18.76
N GLN A 864 -18.87 35.10 -19.43
CA GLN A 864 -19.05 36.35 -20.15
C GLN A 864 -18.48 36.21 -21.57
N LEU A 865 -19.20 36.72 -22.57
CA LEU A 865 -18.68 36.92 -23.91
C LEU A 865 -18.11 38.35 -24.00
N VAL A 866 -16.82 38.49 -24.31
CA VAL A 866 -16.10 39.76 -24.26
C VAL A 866 -15.48 40.08 -25.62
N GLU A 867 -15.72 41.29 -26.14
CA GLU A 867 -15.11 41.79 -27.37
C GLU A 867 -13.66 42.24 -27.15
N ASP A 868 -12.86 42.29 -28.22
CA ASP A 868 -11.53 42.92 -28.18
C ASP A 868 -11.64 44.38 -27.72
N GLY A 869 -10.93 44.71 -26.64
CA GLY A 869 -11.08 45.97 -25.89
C GLY A 869 -11.80 45.84 -24.54
N GLY A 870 -12.26 44.65 -24.17
CA GLY A 870 -12.73 44.32 -22.81
C GLY A 870 -14.22 44.58 -22.56
N LYS A 871 -15.01 44.87 -23.61
CA LYS A 871 -16.44 45.14 -23.48
C LYS A 871 -17.26 43.85 -23.44
N VAL A 872 -18.10 43.69 -22.41
CA VAL A 872 -18.94 42.51 -22.23
C VAL A 872 -20.18 42.59 -23.13
N LEU A 873 -20.37 41.59 -23.99
CA LEU A 873 -21.48 41.46 -24.93
C LEU A 873 -22.65 40.67 -24.33
N LEU A 874 -22.36 39.60 -23.59
CA LEU A 874 -23.37 38.79 -22.89
C LEU A 874 -22.75 38.27 -21.58
N GLU A 875 -23.56 38.19 -20.54
CA GLU A 875 -23.20 37.57 -19.27
C GLU A 875 -24.18 36.46 -18.90
N SER A 876 -23.67 35.38 -18.33
CA SER A 876 -24.46 34.22 -17.93
C SER A 876 -25.37 34.56 -16.74
N GLU A 877 -26.62 34.14 -16.83
CA GLU A 877 -27.58 34.21 -15.72
C GLU A 877 -27.68 32.86 -14.98
N ALA A 878 -27.30 31.77 -15.65
CA ALA A 878 -27.21 30.42 -15.08
C ALA A 878 -25.90 30.23 -14.31
N GLN A 879 -25.91 29.30 -13.35
CA GLN A 879 -24.74 28.92 -12.55
C GLN A 879 -24.38 27.46 -12.82
N TYR A 880 -23.09 27.17 -12.91
CA TYR A 880 -22.55 25.86 -13.22
C TYR A 880 -21.62 25.39 -12.09
N ASP A 881 -21.60 24.08 -11.87
CA ASP A 881 -20.86 23.47 -10.75
C ASP A 881 -19.35 23.45 -10.99
N ASP A 882 -18.91 23.44 -12.25
CA ASP A 882 -17.50 23.49 -12.64
C ASP A 882 -17.24 24.42 -13.85
N LYS A 883 -15.96 24.78 -14.06
CA LYS A 883 -15.53 25.64 -15.17
C LYS A 883 -15.76 25.01 -16.55
N PRO A 884 -15.47 23.71 -16.78
CA PRO A 884 -15.75 23.06 -18.07
C PRO A 884 -17.21 23.13 -18.50
N ALA A 885 -18.16 22.91 -17.58
CA ALA A 885 -19.59 22.99 -17.85
C ALA A 885 -20.02 24.42 -18.21
N ALA A 886 -19.51 25.43 -17.50
CA ALA A 886 -19.74 26.84 -17.83
C ALA A 886 -19.19 27.20 -19.21
N PHE A 887 -18.01 26.69 -19.55
CA PHE A 887 -17.35 26.92 -20.84
C PHE A 887 -18.07 26.22 -21.99
N ALA A 888 -18.50 24.97 -21.80
CA ALA A 888 -19.28 24.21 -22.76
C ALA A 888 -20.63 24.89 -23.05
N ALA A 889 -21.32 25.39 -22.02
CA ALA A 889 -22.56 26.14 -22.18
C ALA A 889 -22.35 27.45 -22.96
N ALA A 890 -21.26 28.19 -22.69
CA ALA A 890 -20.89 29.38 -23.44
C ALA A 890 -20.65 29.08 -24.93
N LYS A 891 -19.98 27.95 -25.22
CA LYS A 891 -19.68 27.49 -26.59
C LYS A 891 -20.95 27.13 -27.36
N VAL A 892 -21.91 26.44 -26.72
CA VAL A 892 -23.22 26.13 -27.31
C VAL A 892 -24.00 27.41 -27.62
N LEU A 893 -23.92 28.43 -26.77
CA LEU A 893 -24.60 29.72 -26.97
C LEU A 893 -23.99 30.51 -28.14
N GLY A 894 -22.66 30.50 -28.27
CA GLY A 894 -21.95 31.04 -29.44
C GLY A 894 -22.29 30.30 -30.75
N GLN A 895 -22.52 28.99 -30.68
CA GLN A 895 -22.93 28.16 -31.83
C GLN A 895 -24.42 28.32 -32.18
N ALA A 896 -25.32 28.51 -31.21
CA ALA A 896 -26.75 28.71 -31.44
C ALA A 896 -27.04 30.01 -32.21
N ALA A 897 -26.20 31.03 -32.07
CA ALA A 897 -26.23 32.23 -32.91
C ALA A 897 -25.95 31.95 -34.40
N ARG A 898 -25.41 30.78 -34.78
CA ARG A 898 -25.12 30.39 -36.18
C ARG A 898 -26.31 29.80 -36.95
N ARG A 899 -27.36 29.29 -36.29
CA ARG A 899 -28.45 28.57 -37.00
C ARG A 899 -29.50 29.55 -37.54
N ARG A 900 -29.60 29.62 -38.87
CA ARG A 900 -30.35 30.63 -39.63
C ARG A 900 -31.88 30.51 -39.63
N ASN A 901 -32.48 29.48 -39.03
CA ASN A 901 -33.94 29.35 -38.93
C ASN A 901 -34.32 28.54 -37.69
N ASP A 902 -35.44 28.94 -37.07
CA ASP A 902 -36.18 28.30 -35.96
C ASP A 902 -35.71 28.58 -34.52
N GLY A 903 -36.19 29.72 -33.97
CA GLY A 903 -37.00 29.68 -32.75
C GLY A 903 -36.35 29.34 -31.40
N GLN A 904 -35.11 29.73 -31.12
CA GLN A 904 -34.51 29.50 -29.78
C GLN A 904 -33.87 30.73 -29.13
N LEU A 905 -34.30 31.96 -29.43
CA LEU A 905 -33.77 33.19 -28.81
C LEU A 905 -34.93 34.17 -28.58
N TYR A 906 -35.57 34.11 -27.41
CA TYR A 906 -36.72 34.96 -27.08
C TYR A 906 -36.32 36.13 -26.17
N PHE A 907 -36.72 37.34 -26.57
CA PHE A 907 -36.47 38.57 -25.83
C PHE A 907 -37.72 38.93 -25.01
N PHE A 908 -37.72 38.70 -23.70
CA PHE A 908 -38.85 39.03 -22.81
C PHE A 908 -38.59 40.23 -21.90
N ASN A 909 -39.67 40.92 -21.52
CA ASN A 909 -39.68 41.97 -20.50
C ASN A 909 -39.48 41.34 -19.11
N SER A 910 -38.45 41.75 -18.37
CA SER A 910 -38.44 41.64 -16.91
C SER A 910 -38.25 43.03 -16.34
N PRO A 911 -39.09 43.49 -15.40
CA PRO A 911 -38.69 44.57 -14.51
C PRO A 911 -37.44 44.10 -13.79
N ASN A 912 -36.30 44.77 -14.01
CA ASN A 912 -35.21 44.69 -13.06
C ASN A 912 -35.63 45.60 -11.91
N SER A 913 -35.93 45.05 -10.73
CA SER A 913 -36.52 45.78 -9.59
C SER A 913 -35.66 46.93 -9.06
N GLU A 914 -34.47 47.15 -9.63
CA GLU A 914 -33.54 48.21 -9.24
C GLU A 914 -33.30 49.33 -10.28
N LYS A 915 -33.64 49.18 -11.58
CA LYS A 915 -33.21 50.15 -12.63
C LYS A 915 -34.16 50.37 -13.84
N ASN A 916 -35.48 50.55 -13.63
CA ASN A 916 -36.51 50.94 -14.64
C ASN A 916 -36.02 51.22 -16.09
N GLY A 917 -36.00 50.20 -16.97
CA GLY A 917 -35.65 50.33 -18.40
C GLY A 917 -35.79 49.03 -19.21
N PHE A 918 -35.48 49.04 -20.52
CA PHE A 918 -35.63 47.89 -21.43
C PHE A 918 -34.34 47.05 -21.56
N GLY A 919 -34.36 45.76 -21.20
CA GLY A 919 -33.20 44.85 -21.31
C GLY A 919 -33.26 43.86 -22.49
N ILE A 920 -32.17 43.11 -22.69
CA ILE A 920 -32.06 42.00 -23.66
C ILE A 920 -31.67 40.72 -22.89
N LYS A 921 -32.46 39.65 -23.01
CA LYS A 921 -32.17 38.31 -22.44
C LYS A 921 -32.18 37.25 -23.54
N VAL A 922 -31.48 36.15 -23.29
CA VAL A 922 -31.30 35.02 -24.20
C VAL A 922 -31.76 33.74 -23.49
N SER A 923 -32.84 33.12 -23.99
CA SER A 923 -33.33 31.82 -23.53
C SER A 923 -32.95 30.70 -24.48
N GLN A 924 -32.91 29.46 -23.99
CA GLN A 924 -32.79 28.24 -24.78
C GLN A 924 -33.97 27.32 -24.45
N THR A 925 -34.61 26.75 -25.46
CA THR A 925 -35.74 25.82 -25.29
C THR A 925 -35.24 24.40 -25.09
N ASN A 926 -35.62 23.76 -23.99
CA ASN A 926 -35.28 22.36 -23.74
C ASN A 926 -36.11 21.45 -24.67
N LYS A 927 -35.45 20.72 -25.57
CA LYS A 927 -36.11 19.88 -26.60
C LYS A 927 -36.92 18.71 -26.03
N LEU A 928 -36.66 18.28 -24.80
CA LEU A 928 -37.37 17.15 -24.17
C LEU A 928 -38.63 17.56 -23.39
N THR A 929 -38.68 18.79 -22.88
CA THR A 929 -39.76 19.26 -21.99
C THR A 929 -40.55 20.44 -22.56
N GLY A 930 -40.06 21.10 -23.60
CA GLY A 930 -40.68 22.28 -24.21
C GLY A 930 -40.56 23.58 -23.39
N ASN A 931 -39.97 23.53 -22.19
CA ASN A 931 -39.78 24.71 -21.34
C ASN A 931 -38.61 25.58 -21.80
N GLU A 932 -38.79 26.90 -21.74
CA GLU A 932 -37.75 27.89 -22.02
C GLU A 932 -37.01 28.30 -20.74
N ALA A 933 -35.68 28.15 -20.74
CA ALA A 933 -34.82 28.59 -19.64
C ALA A 933 -33.93 29.75 -20.10
N VAL A 934 -33.80 30.81 -19.29
CA VAL A 934 -32.92 31.95 -19.59
C VAL A 934 -31.48 31.58 -19.25
N VAL A 935 -30.57 31.70 -20.22
CA VAL A 935 -29.18 31.23 -20.09
C VAL A 935 -28.19 32.39 -19.98
N ALA A 936 -28.45 33.50 -20.67
CA ALA A 936 -27.60 34.69 -20.64
C ALA A 936 -28.39 36.00 -20.83
N ARG A 937 -27.81 37.13 -20.44
CA ARG A 937 -28.39 38.47 -20.58
C ARG A 937 -27.38 39.50 -21.06
N PHE A 938 -27.87 40.59 -21.62
CA PHE A 938 -27.07 41.77 -21.91
C PHE A 938 -26.87 42.60 -20.63
N PRO A 939 -25.65 43.08 -20.32
CA PRO A 939 -25.38 43.78 -19.06
C PRO A 939 -26.11 45.13 -18.92
N ASP A 940 -26.30 45.87 -20.03
CA ASP A 940 -26.89 47.22 -20.02
C ASP A 940 -28.42 47.23 -20.24
N VAL A 941 -29.06 48.29 -19.75
CA VAL A 941 -30.51 48.55 -19.89
C VAL A 941 -30.73 49.81 -20.73
N PHE A 942 -31.64 49.76 -21.71
CA PHE A 942 -31.92 50.86 -22.65
C PHE A 942 -33.08 51.73 -22.19
N SER A 943 -32.98 53.05 -22.39
CA SER A 943 -34.01 54.03 -22.02
C SER A 943 -35.25 54.04 -22.93
N SER A 944 -35.16 53.52 -24.15
CA SER A 944 -36.29 53.42 -25.09
C SER A 944 -36.29 52.12 -25.90
N LYS A 945 -37.48 51.73 -26.39
CA LYS A 945 -37.67 50.52 -27.20
C LYS A 945 -36.84 50.53 -28.49
N GLU A 946 -36.70 51.70 -29.12
CA GLU A 946 -36.00 51.87 -30.39
C GLU A 946 -34.48 51.71 -30.24
N GLN A 947 -33.88 52.24 -29.16
CA GLN A 947 -32.45 52.06 -28.88
C GLN A 947 -32.10 50.59 -28.64
N ARG A 948 -32.96 49.86 -27.92
CA ARG A 948 -32.81 48.41 -27.72
C ARG A 948 -32.88 47.65 -29.05
N ASP A 949 -33.88 47.94 -29.88
CA ASP A 949 -34.09 47.19 -31.13
C ASP A 949 -32.97 47.45 -32.15
N ASN A 950 -32.46 48.68 -32.21
CA ASN A 950 -31.26 49.01 -32.98
C ASN A 950 -30.04 48.26 -32.47
N ARG A 951 -29.83 48.19 -31.14
CA ARG A 951 -28.69 47.45 -30.58
C ARG A 951 -28.83 45.94 -30.76
N ARG A 952 -30.04 45.39 -30.65
CA ARG A 952 -30.34 43.97 -30.95
C ARG A 952 -30.04 43.64 -32.41
N ASN A 953 -30.44 44.50 -33.34
CA ASN A 953 -30.17 44.30 -34.76
C ASN A 953 -28.68 44.48 -35.09
N ALA A 954 -27.99 45.42 -34.43
CA ALA A 954 -26.54 45.56 -34.52
C ALA A 954 -25.81 44.33 -33.97
N LEU A 955 -26.28 43.71 -32.88
CA LEU A 955 -25.72 42.46 -32.35
C LEU A 955 -25.90 41.31 -33.35
N LYS A 956 -27.08 41.21 -33.99
CA LYS A 956 -27.35 40.24 -35.07
C LYS A 956 -26.48 40.47 -36.31
N GLN A 957 -26.24 41.74 -36.68
CA GLN A 957 -25.36 42.09 -37.80
C GLN A 957 -23.87 41.85 -37.47
N PHE A 958 -23.46 42.11 -36.22
CA PHE A 958 -22.12 41.82 -35.72
C PHE A 958 -21.84 40.32 -35.74
N THR A 959 -22.76 39.47 -35.24
CA THR A 959 -22.63 38.00 -35.38
C THR A 959 -22.58 37.52 -36.83
N ASN A 960 -23.15 38.27 -37.78
CA ASN A 960 -23.11 37.95 -39.21
C ASN A 960 -21.82 38.45 -39.91
N ALA A 961 -21.13 39.46 -39.37
CA ALA A 961 -19.93 40.06 -39.95
C ALA A 961 -18.61 39.46 -39.43
N LEU A 962 -18.68 38.64 -38.37
CA LEU A 962 -17.55 37.98 -37.70
C LEU A 962 -17.17 36.60 -38.28
N LEU A 963 -17.47 36.35 -39.56
CA LEU A 963 -17.21 35.06 -40.21
C LEU A 963 -16.16 35.21 -41.33
N PRO A 964 -14.85 35.13 -41.04
CA PRO A 964 -13.92 34.53 -41.99
C PRO A 964 -14.30 33.04 -42.17
N ALA A 965 -14.29 32.58 -43.40
CA ALA A 965 -14.76 31.26 -43.82
C ALA A 965 -13.85 30.09 -43.36
N SER A 966 -13.73 29.83 -42.06
CA SER A 966 -13.10 28.61 -41.54
C SER A 966 -14.16 27.51 -41.40
N ALA A 967 -14.60 26.98 -42.54
CA ALA A 967 -15.52 25.86 -42.63
C ALA A 967 -14.70 24.65 -43.11
N GLY A 968 -14.36 23.73 -42.20
CA GLY A 968 -13.37 22.68 -42.43
C GLY A 968 -13.86 21.59 -43.38
N ILE A 969 -12.93 20.84 -43.95
CA ILE A 969 -13.21 19.62 -44.70
C ILE A 969 -13.21 18.46 -43.68
N HIS A 970 -14.25 17.62 -43.65
CA HIS A 970 -14.40 16.55 -42.65
C HIS A 970 -14.04 15.18 -43.23
N LEU A 971 -13.18 14.43 -42.51
CA LEU A 971 -12.82 13.06 -42.82
C LEU A 971 -13.63 12.09 -41.94
N ARG A 972 -14.21 11.06 -42.55
CA ARG A 972 -14.77 9.92 -41.81
C ARG A 972 -14.11 8.63 -42.31
N LEU A 973 -13.58 7.85 -41.37
CA LEU A 973 -13.07 6.51 -41.62
C LEU A 973 -14.17 5.50 -41.34
N ILE A 974 -14.28 4.49 -42.21
CA ILE A 974 -15.22 3.38 -42.06
C ILE A 974 -14.42 2.09 -42.06
N SER A 975 -14.55 1.33 -40.98
CA SER A 975 -14.00 -0.02 -40.86
C SER A 975 -14.99 -1.05 -41.41
N THR A 976 -14.53 -1.93 -42.29
CA THR A 976 -15.28 -3.09 -42.79
C THR A 976 -14.41 -4.35 -42.70
N GLU A 977 -14.99 -5.53 -42.95
CA GLU A 977 -14.24 -6.81 -42.96
C GLU A 977 -13.11 -6.84 -44.02
N GLU A 978 -13.17 -5.98 -45.03
CA GLU A 978 -12.17 -5.86 -46.11
C GLU A 978 -11.08 -4.80 -45.84
N GLY A 979 -11.17 -4.06 -44.71
CA GLY A 979 -10.24 -3.01 -44.31
C GLY A 979 -10.91 -1.65 -44.04
N TYR A 980 -10.12 -0.58 -44.07
CA TYR A 980 -10.56 0.80 -43.81
C TYR A 980 -10.79 1.58 -45.10
N TYR A 981 -11.89 2.31 -45.19
CA TYR A 981 -12.16 3.27 -46.27
C TYR A 981 -12.21 4.70 -45.70
N PHE A 982 -11.78 5.68 -46.49
CA PHE A 982 -11.95 7.09 -46.13
C PHE A 982 -13.04 7.77 -46.96
N MET A 983 -13.77 8.69 -46.34
CA MET A 983 -14.83 9.49 -46.95
C MET A 983 -14.63 10.98 -46.69
N LEU A 984 -14.86 11.76 -47.74
CA LEU A 984 -14.84 13.22 -47.71
C LEU A 984 -16.26 13.78 -47.54
N LEU A 985 -16.49 14.48 -46.44
CA LEU A 985 -17.79 15.05 -46.08
C LEU A 985 -17.81 16.57 -46.23
N ALA A 986 -18.98 17.11 -46.57
CA ALA A 986 -19.27 18.54 -46.50
C ALA A 986 -19.49 19.00 -45.05
N ASP A 987 -19.61 20.31 -44.86
CA ASP A 987 -19.84 20.98 -43.56
C ASP A 987 -21.15 20.53 -42.83
N ASP A 988 -22.01 19.75 -43.48
CA ASP A 988 -23.26 19.20 -42.92
C ASP A 988 -23.13 17.78 -42.36
N ASP A 989 -21.93 17.16 -42.44
CA ASP A 989 -21.63 15.78 -42.02
C ASP A 989 -22.48 14.66 -42.68
N GLU A 990 -23.32 15.02 -43.65
CA GLU A 990 -24.26 14.13 -44.36
C GLU A 990 -23.92 14.01 -45.86
N THR A 991 -23.42 15.08 -46.49
CA THR A 991 -23.09 15.08 -47.92
C THR A 991 -21.69 14.53 -48.18
N VAL A 992 -21.60 13.44 -48.95
CA VAL A 992 -20.33 12.79 -49.32
C VAL A 992 -19.84 13.28 -50.69
N TYR A 993 -18.66 13.88 -50.74
CA TYR A 993 -18.03 14.31 -51.99
C TYR A 993 -17.15 13.24 -52.63
N PHE A 994 -16.40 12.47 -51.83
CA PHE A 994 -15.52 11.41 -52.33
C PHE A 994 -15.46 10.24 -51.35
N LYS A 995 -15.26 9.04 -51.87
CA LYS A 995 -14.95 7.82 -51.13
C LYS A 995 -13.73 7.15 -51.76
N SER A 996 -12.84 6.58 -50.95
CA SER A 996 -11.67 5.84 -51.47
C SER A 996 -12.10 4.71 -52.43
N ALA A 997 -11.31 4.51 -53.49
CA ALA A 997 -11.61 3.50 -54.50
C ALA A 997 -11.33 2.06 -54.02
N CYS A 998 -10.39 1.91 -53.08
CA CYS A 998 -9.95 0.65 -52.47
C CYS A 998 -9.96 0.75 -50.93
N SER A 999 -9.95 -0.41 -50.26
CA SER A 999 -9.75 -0.53 -48.81
C SER A 999 -8.27 -0.50 -48.46
N TYR A 1000 -7.97 -0.04 -47.25
CA TYR A 1000 -6.63 -0.02 -46.65
C TYR A 1000 -6.56 -1.01 -45.48
N PRO A 1001 -5.50 -1.82 -45.36
CA PRO A 1001 -5.31 -2.78 -44.27
C PRO A 1001 -5.38 -2.18 -42.86
N THR A 1002 -4.88 -0.95 -42.68
CA THR A 1002 -4.79 -0.26 -41.39
C THR A 1002 -5.38 1.14 -41.44
N GLU A 1003 -5.77 1.67 -40.27
CA GLU A 1003 -6.30 3.03 -40.13
C GLU A 1003 -5.25 4.10 -40.53
N GLU A 1004 -3.98 3.83 -40.21
CA GLU A 1004 -2.83 4.70 -40.51
C GLU A 1004 -2.57 4.79 -42.02
N GLU A 1005 -2.69 3.68 -42.75
CA GLU A 1005 -2.57 3.67 -44.22
C GLU A 1005 -3.73 4.40 -44.89
N ALA A 1006 -4.96 4.25 -44.39
CA ALA A 1006 -6.11 5.01 -44.86
C ALA A 1006 -5.94 6.52 -44.64
N CYS A 1007 -5.36 6.92 -43.49
CA CYS A 1007 -5.04 8.30 -43.18
C CYS A 1007 -3.92 8.86 -44.09
N ALA A 1008 -2.87 8.08 -44.36
CA ALA A 1008 -1.79 8.50 -45.26
C ALA A 1008 -2.26 8.71 -46.71
N ALA A 1009 -3.15 7.83 -47.20
CA ALA A 1009 -3.76 7.98 -48.52
C ALA A 1009 -4.64 9.24 -48.62
N TRP A 1010 -5.38 9.56 -47.56
CA TRP A 1010 -6.15 10.80 -47.45
C TRP A 1010 -5.27 12.06 -47.56
N VAL A 1011 -4.13 12.10 -46.85
CA VAL A 1011 -3.19 13.24 -46.89
C VAL A 1011 -2.67 13.50 -48.30
N THR A 1012 -2.53 12.44 -49.11
CA THR A 1012 -2.10 12.53 -50.52
C THR A 1012 -3.25 12.95 -51.43
N PHE A 1013 -4.49 12.55 -51.12
CA PHE A 1013 -5.68 12.82 -51.92
C PHE A 1013 -6.11 14.31 -51.93
N VAL A 1014 -6.08 15.01 -50.79
CA VAL A 1014 -6.62 16.40 -50.68
C VAL A 1014 -5.90 17.41 -51.58
N PRO A 1015 -4.55 17.43 -51.66
CA PRO A 1015 -3.84 18.30 -52.59
C PRO A 1015 -4.16 17.99 -54.06
N LEU A 1016 -4.30 16.70 -54.39
CA LEU A 1016 -4.63 16.25 -55.74
C LEU A 1016 -6.04 16.67 -56.16
N ALA A 1017 -7.02 16.54 -55.26
CA ALA A 1017 -8.42 16.92 -55.50
C ALA A 1017 -8.64 18.43 -55.68
N ARG A 1018 -7.66 19.28 -55.35
CA ARG A 1018 -7.71 20.74 -55.54
C ARG A 1018 -7.24 21.19 -56.92
N GLN A 1019 -6.54 20.34 -57.66
CA GLN A 1019 -6.01 20.65 -58.97
C GLN A 1019 -6.93 20.07 -60.05
N SER A 1020 -7.28 20.87 -61.06
CA SER A 1020 -8.18 20.47 -62.14
C SER A 1020 -7.67 19.26 -62.92
N ASP A 1021 -6.35 19.13 -63.03
CA ASP A 1021 -5.68 18.19 -63.94
C ASP A 1021 -5.74 16.74 -63.43
N ASN A 1022 -6.07 16.54 -62.16
CA ASN A 1022 -6.14 15.22 -61.52
C ASN A 1022 -7.54 14.58 -61.59
N TYR A 1023 -8.54 15.28 -62.11
CA TYR A 1023 -9.88 14.73 -62.25
C TYR A 1023 -9.98 13.86 -63.51
N ARG A 1024 -10.40 12.60 -63.35
CA ARG A 1024 -10.65 11.67 -64.46
C ARG A 1024 -12.14 11.37 -64.59
N GLU A 1025 -12.59 11.30 -65.84
CA GLU A 1025 -13.95 10.86 -66.15
C GLU A 1025 -14.04 9.35 -66.04
N LEU A 1026 -15.07 8.86 -65.36
CA LEU A 1026 -15.30 7.44 -65.14
C LEU A 1026 -16.63 7.03 -65.77
N THR A 1027 -16.64 5.89 -66.45
CA THR A 1027 -17.85 5.26 -66.99
C THR A 1027 -18.05 3.88 -66.38
N GLY A 1028 -19.26 3.59 -65.90
CA GLY A 1028 -19.54 2.35 -65.16
C GLY A 1028 -20.94 2.28 -64.58
N ASN A 1029 -21.26 1.23 -63.82
CA ASN A 1029 -22.56 1.05 -63.16
C ASN A 1029 -22.59 1.78 -61.81
N TYR A 1030 -22.69 3.11 -61.84
CA TYR A 1030 -22.86 3.95 -60.65
C TYR A 1030 -24.34 4.22 -60.37
N GLU A 1031 -24.67 4.42 -59.10
CA GLU A 1031 -26.02 4.75 -58.67
C GLU A 1031 -26.41 6.15 -59.18
N GLY A 1032 -27.40 6.24 -60.08
CA GLY A 1032 -27.88 7.50 -60.68
C GLY A 1032 -27.53 7.72 -62.16
N GLY A 1033 -26.60 6.96 -62.74
CA GLY A 1033 -26.30 6.99 -64.18
C GLY A 1033 -24.87 6.57 -64.53
N PRO A 1034 -24.55 6.35 -65.82
CA PRO A 1034 -23.31 5.69 -66.22
C PRO A 1034 -22.04 6.57 -66.16
N TYR A 1035 -22.16 7.86 -65.86
CA TYR A 1035 -21.04 8.80 -65.85
C TYR A 1035 -20.72 9.29 -64.43
N SER A 1036 -19.49 9.13 -63.95
CA SER A 1036 -18.98 9.68 -62.68
C SER A 1036 -17.59 10.31 -62.88
N PHE A 1037 -16.94 10.73 -61.81
CA PHE A 1037 -15.56 11.25 -61.82
C PHE A 1037 -14.80 10.82 -60.56
N GLY A 1038 -13.48 10.73 -60.68
CA GLY A 1038 -12.57 10.41 -59.59
C GLY A 1038 -11.28 11.20 -59.66
N ILE A 1039 -10.45 11.06 -58.63
CA ILE A 1039 -9.12 11.68 -58.55
C ILE A 1039 -8.06 10.63 -58.85
N ALA A 1040 -7.19 10.93 -59.82
CA ALA A 1040 -6.07 10.08 -60.17
C ALA A 1040 -4.93 10.19 -59.13
N GLY A 1041 -4.20 9.09 -58.96
CA GLY A 1041 -2.96 9.05 -58.19
C GLY A 1041 -1.76 9.58 -58.97
N THR A 1042 -0.55 9.33 -58.45
CA THR A 1042 0.71 9.74 -59.09
C THR A 1042 1.08 8.91 -60.33
N GLU A 1043 0.44 7.75 -60.53
CA GLU A 1043 0.55 6.93 -61.75
C GLU A 1043 -0.71 7.10 -62.62
N ASP A 1044 -0.54 7.22 -63.94
CA ASP A 1044 -1.60 7.62 -64.90
C ASP A 1044 -2.83 6.68 -64.97
N THR A 1045 -2.75 5.50 -64.35
CA THR A 1045 -3.80 4.45 -64.37
C THR A 1045 -4.49 4.20 -63.02
N GLU A 1046 -4.06 4.85 -61.93
CA GLU A 1046 -4.62 4.63 -60.59
C GLU A 1046 -5.67 5.70 -60.23
N VAL A 1047 -6.81 5.28 -59.64
CA VAL A 1047 -7.85 6.17 -59.12
C VAL A 1047 -7.90 6.04 -57.61
N LEU A 1048 -7.58 7.10 -56.87
CA LEU A 1048 -7.49 7.08 -55.40
C LEU A 1048 -8.86 7.16 -54.72
N ALA A 1049 -9.75 8.00 -55.26
CA ALA A 1049 -11.10 8.17 -54.72
C ALA A 1049 -12.09 8.56 -55.81
N ILE A 1050 -13.34 8.13 -55.62
CA ILE A 1050 -14.43 8.24 -56.61
C ILE A 1050 -15.59 9.01 -55.98
N HIS A 1051 -16.26 9.84 -56.77
CA HIS A 1051 -17.50 10.47 -56.36
C HIS A 1051 -18.62 9.40 -56.29
N PRO A 1052 -19.35 9.28 -55.16
CA PRO A 1052 -20.24 8.14 -54.92
C PRO A 1052 -21.44 8.05 -55.88
N SER A 1053 -21.93 9.18 -56.41
CA SER A 1053 -23.08 9.23 -57.33
C SER A 1053 -22.69 9.24 -58.81
N GLY A 1054 -23.47 8.54 -59.64
CA GLY A 1054 -23.44 8.62 -61.10
C GLY A 1054 -24.46 9.60 -61.68
N TYR A 1055 -24.22 10.05 -62.91
CA TYR A 1055 -25.03 11.05 -63.61
C TYR A 1055 -25.48 10.57 -64.97
N THR A 1056 -26.65 11.05 -65.42
CA THR A 1056 -27.32 10.62 -66.66
C THR A 1056 -26.69 11.17 -67.94
N SER A 1057 -25.88 12.24 -67.85
CA SER A 1057 -25.14 12.81 -68.99
C SER A 1057 -23.77 13.37 -68.58
N THR A 1058 -22.86 13.48 -69.55
CA THR A 1058 -21.53 14.06 -69.34
C THR A 1058 -21.58 15.53 -68.93
N SER A 1059 -22.57 16.30 -69.39
CA SER A 1059 -22.75 17.72 -69.04
C SER A 1059 -23.12 17.94 -67.58
N VAL A 1060 -24.03 17.12 -67.02
CA VAL A 1060 -24.46 17.23 -65.61
C VAL A 1060 -23.31 16.83 -64.67
N ARG A 1061 -22.57 15.77 -65.03
CA ARG A 1061 -21.37 15.34 -64.33
C ARG A 1061 -20.29 16.43 -64.30
N ALA A 1062 -20.02 17.07 -65.44
CA ALA A 1062 -19.04 18.16 -65.53
C ALA A 1062 -19.44 19.38 -64.66
N GLN A 1063 -20.72 19.74 -64.62
CA GLN A 1063 -21.22 20.82 -63.77
C GLN A 1063 -21.03 20.50 -62.29
N LYS A 1064 -21.29 19.24 -61.88
CA LYS A 1064 -21.12 18.81 -60.49
C LYS A 1064 -19.65 18.71 -60.09
N GLN A 1065 -18.80 18.18 -60.97
CA GLN A 1065 -17.34 18.18 -60.80
C GLN A 1065 -16.80 19.60 -60.55
N GLN A 1066 -17.26 20.59 -61.32
CA GLN A 1066 -16.84 21.98 -61.15
C GLN A 1066 -17.33 22.59 -59.82
N GLN A 1067 -18.52 22.22 -59.35
CA GLN A 1067 -19.03 22.63 -58.02
C GLN A 1067 -18.20 22.06 -56.87
N VAL A 1068 -17.84 20.77 -56.94
CA VAL A 1068 -17.01 20.11 -55.91
C VAL A 1068 -15.60 20.69 -55.90
N MET A 1069 -15.00 20.92 -57.07
CA MET A 1069 -13.68 21.53 -57.19
C MET A 1069 -13.64 22.96 -56.61
N ALA A 1070 -14.65 23.78 -56.92
CA ALA A 1070 -14.77 25.14 -56.36
C ALA A 1070 -14.96 25.14 -54.84
N TYR A 1071 -15.65 24.13 -54.29
CA TYR A 1071 -15.79 23.97 -52.85
C TYR A 1071 -14.46 23.64 -52.16
N LEU A 1072 -13.62 22.79 -52.76
CA LEU A 1072 -12.35 22.35 -52.17
C LEU A 1072 -11.21 23.37 -52.29
N GLN A 1073 -11.22 24.22 -53.34
CA GLN A 1073 -10.21 25.26 -53.55
C GLN A 1073 -10.31 26.44 -52.56
N GLY A 1074 -11.41 26.57 -51.80
CA GLY A 1074 -11.69 27.70 -50.91
C GLY A 1074 -11.49 27.46 -49.41
N LYS A 1075 -10.72 26.46 -48.95
CA LYS A 1075 -10.60 26.07 -47.53
C LYS A 1075 -9.13 25.89 -47.06
N GLU A 1076 -8.74 26.38 -45.87
CA GLU A 1076 -7.39 26.26 -45.26
C GLU A 1076 -7.28 25.19 -44.13
N LEU A 1077 -6.04 24.83 -43.72
CA LEU A 1077 -5.68 23.77 -42.74
C LEU A 1077 -5.65 24.31 -41.29
N ALA A 1078 -6.13 23.53 -40.29
CA ALA A 1078 -6.28 23.96 -38.88
C ALA A 1078 -5.36 23.18 -37.88
N PHE A 1079 -4.87 23.83 -36.83
CA PHE A 1079 -4.01 23.25 -35.76
C PHE A 1079 -4.83 22.92 -34.50
N ALA A 1080 -4.41 21.93 -33.70
CA ALA A 1080 -5.07 21.52 -32.45
C ALA A 1080 -4.07 21.52 -31.27
N ILE A 1081 -4.55 21.87 -30.07
CA ILE A 1081 -3.77 21.76 -28.82
C ILE A 1081 -4.26 20.51 -28.11
N GLU A 1082 -3.35 19.58 -27.81
CA GLU A 1082 -3.65 18.36 -27.05
C GLU A 1082 -2.79 18.31 -25.78
N GLN A 1083 -3.38 17.74 -24.74
CA GLN A 1083 -2.68 17.40 -23.51
C GLN A 1083 -2.34 15.91 -23.63
N THR A 1084 -1.05 15.60 -23.65
CA THR A 1084 -0.55 14.21 -23.71
C THR A 1084 -0.02 13.78 -22.36
#